data_AF-A0A1Y5XM89-F1
#
_entry.id   AF-A0A1Y5XM89-F1
#
_cell.length_a   1.000
_cell.length_b   1.000
_cell.length_c   1.000
_cell.angle_alpha   90.00
_cell.angle_beta   90.00
_cell.angle_gamma   90.00
#
_symmetry.space_group_name_H-M   'P 1'
#
loop_
_entity.id
_entity.type
_entity.pdbx_description
1 polymer ?
#
loop_
_entity_poly.entity_id
_entity_poly.type
_entity_poly.pdbx_seq_one_letter_code
_entity_poly.pdbx_strand_id
1 'polypeptide(L)'
;MPWRTTKSGMDGQIAEMLVRAGRYLRRAPTSADLRSVYLTGGREADAEVRQRMHHDTVVRSTHGVNCTGSCSWKIYVKDGTITWEEQQTDYPSVGPDRPEYEPRGCPRGAAFSWYTYSPTRIRYPYARGVLLEAYRAAKASVGDPVAAWEKVVADRRTYQRARGKGGFLRTSWDEAVEIVAAAHVSTIRRYGPDRIAGFSPIPAMSMVSYAAGSRFFSLIGASMLSFYDWYADLPVASPQVFGDQTDVPESSDWWDAGYLLVWGSNVPVTRTPDAHWLVEARYRGQKVVVVSPDYSDMVKLGDEWLPAQPGTDGALAMAMGHVILCEFFVQRTVPRFVDYATRFTDLPFLITLREHGNAYVPDKFLTAADLPGSEADAEAAFKTVVLDERTGEPVVPNGSVGFRYGTTGRWNLELGDTKPLLTLYNGPSVGVELPRFDGADTVLSRGVPVRRIGEHLVTTVFDLVLAQYGVKRPGLPGRWPQSYADTSEPCTPGWQEQITSVPAAAAERVAREFAANAEQSGGRSMIVMGSGCNHWFHSDTIYRSFLALLLLTGCQGVNGGGWAHYVGQEKVRPLTGWAQLAFGLDWARPPRQMAGTPFWYLATDQWRYDSFFADAFASPLGGQRFAGKTVADLIARSARSGWMPSYPTFNRNPLDLAAEALAARPDDPAGHVVDELIAGRLRFAAEDPDAPENWPRVLTVWRANLIGSSGKGHEYFLRHLLGADAAVRADEVGPDGRPTEVVWHDNAPEGKLDLLLCLDFRMTSSTMFADIVLPAATWYEKHDLSSTDLHPYVHAFNPAIAPPWQTRTDFAAFAAIGRAFSKLAKDHLGVRRDLVAVPLTHDTPDELANPHGVARDWHAGECPAVPGVTMPRLVVVERDYPSVADRMAALGPLAERVGATTKGVNYDLSDEVEYLARHNGLTPAGRPSLATDKDMCEAILAMSGTTNGKLAAAGFVDLQRRTGVVLDDLVEHTRAQQRITFADTQAGPVQVGTSPEWSGIEAGGRRYAPFTLNVERAKPWHTLTGRQHFFLDHDWLIEMGEQLPIYRPPLDMALLFGEPEIGARSELGITVRYLTPHSKWSIHSEYQDNLLMLTLSRGGPTIWMSPSDADKIEVRDNDWVEAVNRNGVVVARATVSHRMPEGTVFLYHAQDRLVGVPRSETTSRRGGAHNSLTRLLIKPSHLVGGYAQLSFAFNYLGPTGNQRDEVTMIRKRRQKVDY
;
A
#
# COMPACT_ATOMS: atom_id res chain seq x y z
N MET A 1 26.09 -49.00 46.42
CA MET A 1 24.99 -49.66 47.15
C MET A 1 24.09 -50.37 46.14
N PRO A 2 23.83 -51.68 46.25
CA PRO A 2 22.81 -52.33 45.44
C PRO A 2 21.45 -52.12 46.10
N TRP A 3 20.58 -51.37 45.41
CA TRP A 3 19.18 -51.23 45.80
C TRP A 3 18.48 -52.58 45.65
N ARG A 4 18.04 -53.14 46.78
CA ARG A 4 17.20 -54.33 46.81
C ARG A 4 15.93 -54.05 46.01
N THR A 5 15.67 -54.89 45.01
CA THR A 5 14.38 -55.01 44.35
C THR A 5 13.36 -55.56 45.34
N THR A 6 12.68 -54.68 46.08
CA THR A 6 11.40 -55.04 46.70
C THR A 6 10.42 -55.29 45.56
N LYS A 7 10.03 -56.56 45.35
CA LYS A 7 8.94 -56.92 44.45
C LYS A 7 7.75 -56.02 44.77
N SER A 8 7.24 -55.30 43.78
CA SER A 8 5.98 -54.57 43.90
C SER A 8 4.88 -55.57 44.26
N GLY A 9 4.40 -55.53 45.49
CA GLY A 9 3.32 -56.36 46.01
C GLY A 9 2.31 -55.47 46.73
N MET A 10 1.10 -55.98 46.94
CA MET A 10 0.09 -55.27 47.74
C MET A 10 0.45 -55.34 49.24
N ASP A 11 -0.12 -54.44 50.05
CA ASP A 11 0.16 -54.31 51.50
C ASP A 11 -0.38 -55.51 52.31
N GLY A 12 0.25 -56.67 52.12
CA GLY A 12 -0.07 -57.93 52.78
C GLY A 12 -1.03 -58.83 51.99
N GLN A 13 -1.07 -60.10 52.42
CA GLN A 13 -1.88 -61.15 51.79
C GLN A 13 -3.38 -60.82 51.76
N ILE A 14 -3.89 -60.08 52.75
CA ILE A 14 -5.31 -59.72 52.81
C ILE A 14 -5.66 -58.75 51.67
N ALA A 15 -4.84 -57.72 51.44
CA ALA A 15 -5.04 -56.78 50.34
C ALA A 15 -4.96 -57.50 48.99
N GLU A 16 -3.98 -58.39 48.82
CA GLU A 16 -3.86 -59.22 47.61
C GLU A 16 -5.07 -60.15 47.41
N MET A 17 -5.57 -60.77 48.48
CA MET A 17 -6.77 -61.60 48.43
C MET A 17 -8.02 -60.79 48.12
N LEU A 18 -8.20 -59.59 48.68
CA LEU A 18 -9.36 -58.73 48.42
C LEU A 18 -9.37 -58.23 46.96
N VAL A 19 -8.22 -57.82 46.42
CA VAL A 19 -8.11 -57.41 45.01
C VAL A 19 -8.28 -58.60 44.06
N ARG A 20 -7.69 -59.77 44.39
CA ARG A 20 -7.97 -61.04 43.68
C ARG A 20 -9.44 -61.44 43.77
N ALA A 21 -10.10 -61.20 44.89
CA ALA A 21 -11.52 -61.49 45.07
C ALA A 21 -12.40 -60.53 44.23
N GLY A 22 -11.96 -59.27 44.07
CA GLY A 22 -12.61 -58.26 43.24
C GLY A 22 -12.87 -58.70 41.80
N ARG A 23 -12.02 -59.57 41.22
CA ARG A 23 -12.22 -60.16 39.88
C ARG A 23 -13.46 -61.06 39.76
N TYR A 24 -13.97 -61.56 40.89
CA TYR A 24 -15.20 -62.35 40.95
C TYR A 24 -16.44 -61.48 41.19
N LEU A 25 -16.26 -60.27 41.76
CA LEU A 25 -17.33 -59.30 42.01
C LEU A 25 -17.64 -58.47 40.76
N ARG A 26 -16.61 -57.99 40.05
CA ARG A 26 -16.75 -57.36 38.73
C ARG A 26 -16.41 -58.39 37.66
N ARG A 27 -17.42 -58.92 36.96
CA ARG A 27 -17.29 -59.91 35.87
C ARG A 27 -16.67 -59.27 34.60
N ALA A 28 -15.45 -58.77 34.72
CA ALA A 28 -14.71 -58.13 33.63
C ALA A 28 -13.29 -58.71 33.54
N PRO A 29 -12.71 -58.87 32.34
CA PRO A 29 -11.31 -59.24 32.20
C PRO A 29 -10.41 -58.28 32.97
N THR A 30 -9.46 -58.82 33.74
CA THR A 30 -8.49 -58.05 34.51
C THR A 30 -7.09 -58.46 34.09
N SER A 31 -6.12 -57.53 34.13
CA SER A 31 -4.73 -57.85 33.85
C SER A 31 -4.19 -58.88 34.85
N ALA A 32 -3.15 -59.63 34.48
CA ALA A 32 -2.58 -60.67 35.34
C ALA A 32 -2.03 -60.14 36.68
N ASP A 33 -1.61 -58.87 36.70
CA ASP A 33 -1.17 -58.14 37.90
C ASP A 33 -2.32 -57.43 38.66
N LEU A 34 -3.56 -57.57 38.15
CA LEU A 34 -4.81 -57.05 38.72
C LEU A 34 -4.89 -55.52 38.80
N ARG A 35 -4.01 -54.79 38.12
CA ARG A 35 -3.99 -53.31 38.11
C ARG A 35 -4.95 -52.68 37.10
N SER A 36 -5.35 -53.43 36.08
CA SER A 36 -6.26 -52.97 35.03
C SER A 36 -7.50 -53.84 34.96
N VAL A 37 -8.66 -53.21 34.77
CA VAL A 37 -9.94 -53.87 34.47
C VAL A 37 -10.35 -53.41 33.07
N TYR A 38 -10.59 -54.35 32.16
CA TYR A 38 -11.02 -54.06 30.80
C TYR A 38 -12.55 -54.15 30.72
N LEU A 39 -13.20 -53.00 30.56
CA LEU A 39 -14.65 -52.90 30.45
C LEU A 39 -15.06 -52.75 28.98
N THR A 40 -16.16 -53.40 28.61
CA THR A 40 -16.80 -53.26 27.30
C THR A 40 -18.14 -52.53 27.50
N GLY A 41 -18.34 -51.38 26.86
CA GLY A 41 -19.52 -50.52 27.03
C GLY A 41 -19.31 -49.35 28.00
N GLY A 42 -20.38 -48.63 28.37
CA GLY A 42 -20.30 -47.48 29.30
C GLY A 42 -19.72 -46.21 28.66
N ARG A 43 -19.82 -46.10 27.33
CA ARG A 43 -19.30 -44.99 26.51
C ARG A 43 -20.42 -44.25 25.76
N GLU A 44 -21.66 -44.41 26.20
CA GLU A 44 -22.83 -43.79 25.61
C GLU A 44 -22.76 -42.26 25.71
N ALA A 45 -22.14 -41.73 26.78
CA ALA A 45 -21.87 -40.30 26.95
C ALA A 45 -20.97 -39.71 25.84
N ASP A 46 -20.14 -40.51 25.17
CA ASP A 46 -19.34 -40.03 24.02
C ASP A 46 -20.25 -39.59 22.85
N ALA A 47 -21.51 -40.04 22.79
CA ALA A 47 -22.44 -39.66 21.74
C ALA A 47 -22.71 -38.15 21.72
N GLU A 48 -22.71 -37.47 22.86
CA GLU A 48 -22.92 -36.02 22.93
C GLU A 48 -21.79 -35.24 22.24
N VAL A 49 -20.54 -35.65 22.45
CA VAL A 49 -19.36 -35.05 21.79
C VAL A 49 -19.37 -35.35 20.30
N ARG A 50 -19.71 -36.59 19.89
CA ARG A 50 -19.86 -36.95 18.47
C ARG A 50 -20.97 -36.14 17.82
N GLN A 51 -22.10 -35.98 18.50
CA GLN A 51 -23.23 -35.20 18.02
C GLN A 51 -22.85 -33.72 17.93
N ARG A 52 -22.05 -33.16 18.83
CA ARG A 52 -21.53 -31.79 18.71
C ARG A 52 -20.73 -31.60 17.42
N MET A 53 -19.87 -32.54 17.06
CA MET A 53 -19.02 -32.49 15.85
C MET A 53 -19.78 -32.78 14.54
N HIS A 54 -20.96 -33.44 14.63
CA HIS A 54 -21.85 -33.60 13.48
C HIS A 54 -22.33 -32.25 12.95
N HIS A 55 -22.40 -32.13 11.62
CA HIS A 55 -22.76 -30.94 10.86
C HIS A 55 -23.54 -31.33 9.60
N ASP A 56 -24.27 -30.39 9.01
CA ASP A 56 -25.17 -30.64 7.88
C ASP A 56 -24.43 -30.51 6.55
N THR A 57 -23.63 -29.45 6.41
CA THR A 57 -22.88 -29.14 5.19
C THR A 57 -21.57 -28.43 5.52
N VAL A 58 -20.59 -28.56 4.61
CA VAL A 58 -19.34 -27.81 4.63
C VAL A 58 -19.24 -27.01 3.34
N VAL A 59 -18.98 -25.71 3.46
CA VAL A 59 -18.90 -24.80 2.30
C VAL A 59 -17.52 -24.17 2.24
N ARG A 60 -16.92 -24.05 1.05
CA ARG A 60 -15.66 -23.33 0.86
C ARG A 60 -15.90 -21.83 0.89
N SER A 61 -15.17 -21.09 1.71
CA SER A 61 -15.08 -19.63 1.57
C SER A 61 -13.71 -19.12 2.03
N THR A 62 -13.54 -17.81 2.10
CA THR A 62 -12.32 -17.15 2.57
C THR A 62 -12.66 -15.87 3.34
N HIS A 63 -11.66 -15.04 3.64
CA HIS A 63 -11.75 -13.86 4.46
C HIS A 63 -11.39 -12.61 3.66
N GLY A 64 -12.36 -11.73 3.46
CA GLY A 64 -12.19 -10.46 2.73
C GLY A 64 -11.60 -9.37 3.62
N VAL A 65 -10.41 -9.63 4.17
CA VAL A 65 -9.68 -8.75 5.08
C VAL A 65 -8.24 -8.56 4.61
N ASN A 66 -7.70 -7.36 4.81
CA ASN A 66 -6.37 -6.98 4.31
C ASN A 66 -5.24 -7.62 5.16
N CYS A 67 -5.04 -8.93 5.02
CA CYS A 67 -4.08 -9.71 5.81
C CYS A 67 -2.98 -10.38 4.99
N THR A 68 -3.03 -10.33 3.66
CA THR A 68 -2.19 -11.09 2.70
C THR A 68 -2.40 -12.60 2.70
N GLY A 69 -3.10 -13.16 3.69
CA GLY A 69 -3.20 -14.60 3.88
C GLY A 69 -3.96 -15.33 2.77
N SER A 70 -5.05 -14.76 2.24
CA SER A 70 -5.90 -15.38 1.20
C SER A 70 -6.15 -16.88 1.46
N CYS A 71 -6.46 -17.25 2.71
CA CYS A 71 -6.59 -18.64 3.12
C CYS A 71 -8.00 -19.17 2.78
N SER A 72 -8.10 -20.37 2.22
CA SER A 72 -9.37 -21.06 1.95
C SER A 72 -9.81 -21.84 3.19
N TRP A 73 -11.10 -21.77 3.53
CA TRP A 73 -11.67 -22.36 4.75
C TRP A 73 -12.90 -23.22 4.44
N LYS A 74 -13.07 -24.28 5.24
CA LYS A 74 -14.26 -25.11 5.40
C LYS A 74 -15.17 -24.44 6.41
N ILE A 75 -16.36 -24.03 5.98
CA ILE A 75 -17.35 -23.37 6.84
C ILE A 75 -18.42 -24.39 7.21
N TYR A 76 -18.52 -24.70 8.50
CA TYR A 76 -19.42 -25.75 8.99
C TYR A 76 -20.78 -25.17 9.33
N VAL A 77 -21.80 -25.68 8.66
CA VAL A 77 -23.20 -25.35 8.91
C VAL A 77 -23.86 -26.49 9.67
N LYS A 78 -24.57 -26.15 10.73
CA LYS A 78 -25.34 -27.09 11.54
C LYS A 78 -26.65 -26.45 11.98
N ASP A 79 -27.74 -27.18 11.84
CA ASP A 79 -29.10 -26.72 12.08
C ASP A 79 -29.38 -25.40 11.31
N GLY A 80 -28.85 -25.31 10.09
CA GLY A 80 -28.96 -24.11 9.23
C GLY A 80 -28.19 -22.87 9.72
N THR A 81 -27.28 -23.02 10.69
CA THR A 81 -26.46 -21.93 11.24
C THR A 81 -24.97 -22.18 11.05
N ILE A 82 -24.20 -21.12 10.82
CA ILE A 82 -22.73 -21.20 10.79
C ILE A 82 -22.25 -21.44 12.23
N THR A 83 -21.44 -22.47 12.45
CA THR A 83 -21.02 -22.84 13.82
C THR A 83 -19.53 -22.66 14.07
N TRP A 84 -18.67 -23.10 13.16
CA TRP A 84 -17.22 -22.91 13.21
C TRP A 84 -16.62 -23.03 11.80
N GLU A 85 -15.32 -22.80 11.72
CA GLU A 85 -14.52 -22.91 10.51
C GLU A 85 -13.24 -23.72 10.78
N GLU A 86 -12.76 -24.42 9.75
CA GLU A 86 -11.46 -25.11 9.72
C GLU A 86 -10.79 -24.76 8.40
N GLN A 87 -9.46 -24.78 8.32
CA GLN A 87 -8.78 -24.53 7.06
C GLN A 87 -9.08 -25.62 6.01
N GLN A 88 -9.07 -25.22 4.74
CA GLN A 88 -8.92 -26.16 3.63
C GLN A 88 -7.47 -26.58 3.49
N THR A 89 -7.25 -27.79 3.00
CA THR A 89 -5.90 -28.39 2.85
C THR A 89 -5.67 -28.91 1.43
N ASP A 90 -6.49 -28.46 0.47
CA ASP A 90 -6.52 -28.95 -0.90
C ASP A 90 -5.96 -27.95 -1.91
N TYR A 91 -5.00 -27.13 -1.47
CA TYR A 91 -4.20 -26.32 -2.38
C TYR A 91 -3.45 -27.24 -3.37
N PRO A 92 -3.34 -26.84 -4.65
CA PRO A 92 -2.55 -27.61 -5.61
C PRO A 92 -1.11 -27.78 -5.15
N SER A 93 -0.61 -29.03 -5.20
CA SER A 93 0.73 -29.38 -4.71
C SER A 93 1.82 -28.56 -5.40
N VAL A 94 2.82 -28.14 -4.62
CA VAL A 94 4.00 -27.42 -5.13
C VAL A 94 5.13 -28.35 -5.59
N GLY A 95 4.93 -29.67 -5.51
CA GLY A 95 5.93 -30.68 -5.84
C GLY A 95 6.63 -31.30 -4.61
N PRO A 96 7.31 -32.45 -4.78
CA PRO A 96 7.81 -33.26 -3.66
C PRO A 96 9.07 -32.72 -2.97
N ASP A 97 9.71 -31.68 -3.51
CA ASP A 97 10.96 -31.09 -3.02
C ASP A 97 10.74 -29.84 -2.15
N ARG A 98 9.48 -29.49 -1.87
CA ARG A 98 9.04 -28.33 -1.11
C ARG A 98 7.93 -28.74 -0.12
N PRO A 99 7.79 -28.05 1.02
CA PRO A 99 6.60 -28.21 1.85
C PRO A 99 5.35 -27.71 1.11
N GLU A 100 4.17 -28.15 1.54
CA GLU A 100 2.91 -27.70 0.94
C GLU A 100 2.42 -26.38 1.56
N TYR A 101 1.54 -25.67 0.87
CA TYR A 101 0.91 -24.45 1.43
C TYR A 101 -0.09 -24.76 2.55
N GLU A 102 -0.62 -25.99 2.61
CA GLU A 102 -1.61 -26.37 3.62
C GLU A 102 -1.00 -26.39 5.04
N PRO A 103 -1.77 -26.06 6.09
CA PRO A 103 -3.17 -25.66 6.08
C PRO A 103 -3.38 -24.14 5.93
N ARG A 104 -2.33 -23.31 5.87
CA ARG A 104 -2.44 -21.85 6.05
C ARG A 104 -3.26 -21.48 7.30
N GLY A 105 -4.03 -20.38 7.24
CA GLY A 105 -4.88 -19.89 8.32
C GLY A 105 -4.15 -19.08 9.38
N CYS A 106 -4.92 -18.51 10.30
CA CYS A 106 -4.40 -17.73 11.42
C CYS A 106 -5.45 -17.67 12.56
N PRO A 107 -5.07 -17.30 13.80
CA PRO A 107 -6.02 -17.27 14.91
C PRO A 107 -7.16 -16.27 14.73
N ARG A 108 -6.95 -15.20 13.96
CA ARG A 108 -8.01 -14.24 13.62
C ARG A 108 -9.06 -14.89 12.72
N GLY A 109 -8.59 -15.53 11.64
CA GLY A 109 -9.45 -16.22 10.68
C GLY A 109 -10.27 -17.34 11.32
N ALA A 110 -9.69 -18.08 12.28
CA ALA A 110 -10.37 -19.14 13.03
C ALA A 110 -11.44 -18.64 14.03
N ALA A 111 -11.58 -17.32 14.19
CA ALA A 111 -12.54 -16.69 15.09
C ALA A 111 -13.63 -15.89 14.34
N PHE A 112 -13.69 -15.98 13.02
CA PHE A 112 -14.57 -15.13 12.22
C PHE A 112 -16.05 -15.50 12.35
N SER A 113 -16.39 -16.79 12.48
CA SER A 113 -17.78 -17.26 12.65
C SER A 113 -18.52 -16.56 13.79
N TRP A 114 -17.81 -16.05 14.80
CA TRP A 114 -18.38 -15.24 15.88
C TRP A 114 -19.19 -14.04 15.36
N TYR A 115 -18.70 -13.34 14.32
CA TYR A 115 -19.34 -12.12 13.81
C TYR A 115 -20.72 -12.35 13.23
N THR A 116 -20.99 -13.53 12.67
CA THR A 116 -22.25 -13.84 11.99
C THR A 116 -23.46 -13.53 12.88
N TYR A 117 -23.36 -13.84 14.17
CA TYR A 117 -24.45 -13.67 15.14
C TYR A 117 -24.06 -12.82 16.35
N SER A 118 -22.94 -12.11 16.28
CA SER A 118 -22.41 -11.34 17.42
C SER A 118 -23.33 -10.19 17.84
N PRO A 119 -23.14 -9.65 19.05
CA PRO A 119 -23.78 -8.39 19.47
C PRO A 119 -23.38 -7.17 18.63
N THR A 120 -22.24 -7.22 17.94
CA THR A 120 -21.75 -6.11 17.10
C THR A 120 -22.29 -6.17 15.66
N ARG A 121 -22.97 -7.25 15.27
CA ARG A 121 -23.55 -7.46 13.94
C ARG A 121 -24.56 -6.36 13.57
N ILE A 122 -24.36 -5.74 12.41
CA ILE A 122 -25.34 -4.81 11.82
C ILE A 122 -26.40 -5.62 11.08
N ARG A 123 -27.66 -5.51 11.53
CA ARG A 123 -28.78 -6.36 11.08
C ARG A 123 -29.73 -5.67 10.10
N TYR A 124 -29.81 -4.34 10.18
CA TYR A 124 -30.76 -3.51 9.44
C TYR A 124 -30.06 -2.24 8.94
N PRO A 125 -30.60 -1.57 7.92
CA PRO A 125 -30.24 -0.19 7.62
C PRO A 125 -30.52 0.70 8.84
N TYR A 126 -29.53 1.52 9.20
CA TYR A 126 -29.65 2.51 10.27
C TYR A 126 -29.35 3.90 9.73
N ALA A 127 -30.10 4.89 10.18
CA ALA A 127 -29.83 6.31 9.89
C ALA A 127 -29.83 7.11 11.18
N ARG A 128 -29.04 8.18 11.24
CA ARG A 128 -29.02 9.10 12.38
C ARG A 128 -30.42 9.70 12.56
N GLY A 129 -31.00 9.59 13.76
CA GLY A 129 -32.39 9.97 14.00
C GLY A 129 -32.71 11.40 13.61
N VAL A 130 -31.85 12.34 13.98
CA VAL A 130 -32.01 13.77 13.63
C VAL A 130 -31.98 14.03 12.12
N LEU A 131 -31.16 13.29 11.35
CA LEU A 131 -31.15 13.38 9.89
C LEU A 131 -32.43 12.79 9.31
N LEU A 132 -32.82 11.61 9.80
CA LEU A 132 -33.97 10.86 9.30
C LEU A 132 -35.28 11.63 9.51
N GLU A 133 -35.46 12.24 10.69
CA GLU A 133 -36.60 13.08 11.02
C GLU A 133 -36.66 14.33 10.13
N ALA A 134 -35.53 15.03 9.96
CA ALA A 134 -35.43 16.19 9.10
C ALA A 134 -35.75 15.86 7.64
N TYR A 135 -35.23 14.73 7.13
CA TYR A 135 -35.49 14.28 5.76
C TYR A 135 -36.97 13.90 5.56
N ARG A 136 -37.59 13.16 6.48
CA ARG A 136 -39.01 12.82 6.41
C ARG A 136 -39.90 14.07 6.41
N ALA A 137 -39.60 15.04 7.27
CA ALA A 137 -40.32 16.30 7.32
C ALA A 137 -40.13 17.11 6.02
N ALA A 138 -38.91 17.18 5.50
CA ALA A 138 -38.61 17.85 4.24
C ALA A 138 -39.36 17.18 3.08
N LYS A 139 -39.27 15.86 2.95
CA LYS A 139 -39.95 15.08 1.90
C LYS A 139 -41.46 15.19 1.98
N ALA A 140 -42.05 15.19 3.17
CA ALA A 140 -43.49 15.44 3.34
C ALA A 140 -43.92 16.83 2.84
N SER A 141 -43.01 17.82 2.91
CA SER A 141 -43.29 19.19 2.46
C SER A 141 -43.10 19.42 0.96
N VAL A 142 -42.14 18.76 0.30
CA VAL A 142 -41.78 19.03 -1.11
C VAL A 142 -42.04 17.88 -2.07
N GLY A 143 -42.26 16.66 -1.58
CA GLY A 143 -42.52 15.45 -2.38
C GLY A 143 -41.29 14.85 -3.09
N ASP A 144 -40.45 15.67 -3.72
CA ASP A 144 -39.24 15.25 -4.43
C ASP A 144 -38.08 14.93 -3.48
N PRO A 145 -37.48 13.72 -3.53
CA PRO A 145 -36.32 13.34 -2.71
C PRO A 145 -35.10 14.26 -2.82
N VAL A 146 -34.79 14.76 -4.03
CA VAL A 146 -33.62 15.62 -4.26
C VAL A 146 -33.83 16.99 -3.62
N ALA A 147 -34.98 17.63 -3.84
CA ALA A 147 -35.36 18.86 -3.16
C ALA A 147 -35.46 18.70 -1.63
N ALA A 148 -35.90 17.54 -1.14
CA ALA A 148 -35.94 17.24 0.29
C ALA A 148 -34.53 17.21 0.89
N TRP A 149 -33.57 16.56 0.22
CA TRP A 149 -32.17 16.58 0.63
C TRP A 149 -31.58 18.00 0.63
N GLU A 150 -31.86 18.79 -0.41
CA GLU A 150 -31.38 20.19 -0.52
C GLU A 150 -31.87 21.06 0.65
N LYS A 151 -33.11 20.84 1.11
CA LYS A 151 -33.66 21.52 2.28
C LYS A 151 -32.98 21.11 3.58
N VAL A 152 -32.63 19.82 3.72
CA VAL A 152 -31.93 19.30 4.91
C VAL A 152 -30.48 19.78 4.96
N VAL A 153 -29.75 19.70 3.85
CA VAL A 153 -28.32 20.04 3.81
C VAL A 153 -28.07 21.55 3.99
N ALA A 154 -29.07 22.39 3.70
CA ALA A 154 -29.01 23.82 4.00
C ALA A 154 -28.81 24.12 5.49
N ASP A 155 -29.23 23.21 6.39
CA ASP A 155 -28.97 23.25 7.84
C ASP A 155 -28.18 22.01 8.31
N ARG A 156 -27.12 21.63 7.57
CA ARG A 156 -26.36 20.40 7.82
C ARG A 156 -25.77 20.26 9.23
N ARG A 157 -25.42 21.38 9.89
CA ARG A 157 -24.74 21.36 11.20
C ARG A 157 -25.59 20.66 12.27
N THR A 158 -26.92 20.70 12.14
CA THR A 158 -27.86 20.09 13.08
C THR A 158 -27.64 18.58 13.21
N TYR A 159 -27.47 17.85 12.10
CA TYR A 159 -27.19 16.40 12.18
C TYR A 159 -25.70 16.06 12.25
N GLN A 160 -24.82 16.88 11.66
CA GLN A 160 -23.37 16.63 11.70
C GLN A 160 -22.82 16.60 13.14
N ARG A 161 -23.31 17.49 14.02
CA ARG A 161 -22.92 17.53 15.45
C ARG A 161 -23.35 16.31 16.25
N ALA A 162 -24.26 15.49 15.71
CA ALA A 162 -24.72 14.24 16.31
C ALA A 162 -23.87 13.01 15.90
N ARG A 163 -22.95 13.16 14.93
CA ARG A 163 -22.03 12.09 14.52
C ARG A 163 -21.18 11.65 15.72
N GLY A 164 -21.06 10.34 15.92
CA GLY A 164 -20.31 9.75 17.04
C GLY A 164 -21.02 9.71 18.39
N LYS A 165 -22.26 10.23 18.52
CA LYS A 165 -23.01 10.34 19.79
C LYS A 165 -24.15 9.34 19.95
N GLY A 166 -24.25 8.34 19.08
CA GLY A 166 -25.38 7.38 19.07
C GLY A 166 -26.65 7.96 18.42
N GLY A 167 -27.83 7.51 18.83
CA GLY A 167 -29.11 7.98 18.26
C GLY A 167 -29.42 7.47 16.85
N PHE A 168 -28.96 6.26 16.52
CA PHE A 168 -29.35 5.58 15.28
C PHE A 168 -30.77 5.03 15.40
N LEU A 169 -31.58 5.24 14.35
CA LEU A 169 -32.89 4.64 14.18
C LEU A 169 -32.83 3.61 13.06
N ARG A 170 -33.53 2.49 13.25
CA ARG A 170 -33.75 1.51 12.19
C ARG A 170 -34.60 2.15 11.09
N THR A 171 -34.20 1.96 9.83
CA THR A 171 -34.94 2.36 8.64
C THR A 171 -35.05 1.19 7.66
N SER A 172 -35.73 1.38 6.52
CA SER A 172 -35.80 0.41 5.43
C SER A 172 -34.67 0.62 4.43
N TRP A 173 -34.40 -0.40 3.62
CA TRP A 173 -33.45 -0.26 2.50
C TRP A 173 -33.90 0.83 1.53
N ASP A 174 -35.18 0.88 1.18
CA ASP A 174 -35.71 1.84 0.21
C ASP A 174 -35.56 3.29 0.66
N GLU A 175 -35.84 3.58 1.95
CA GLU A 175 -35.66 4.93 2.51
C GLU A 175 -34.18 5.30 2.60
N ALA A 176 -33.31 4.38 3.05
CA ALA A 176 -31.88 4.63 3.14
C ALA A 176 -31.24 4.89 1.76
N VAL A 177 -31.51 4.04 0.75
CA VAL A 177 -30.93 4.22 -0.59
C VAL A 177 -31.51 5.42 -1.32
N GLU A 178 -32.76 5.81 -1.04
CA GLU A 178 -33.34 7.04 -1.59
C GLU A 178 -32.60 8.29 -1.07
N ILE A 179 -32.33 8.38 0.24
CA ILE A 179 -31.57 9.50 0.82
C ILE A 179 -30.16 9.55 0.20
N VAL A 180 -29.49 8.40 0.11
CA VAL A 180 -28.16 8.28 -0.51
C VAL A 180 -28.20 8.75 -1.96
N ALA A 181 -29.14 8.26 -2.76
CA ALA A 181 -29.30 8.63 -4.16
C ALA A 181 -29.60 10.13 -4.34
N ALA A 182 -30.49 10.69 -3.51
CA ALA A 182 -30.82 12.11 -3.51
C ALA A 182 -29.60 12.99 -3.21
N ALA A 183 -28.77 12.58 -2.24
CA ALA A 183 -27.52 13.28 -1.94
C ALA A 183 -26.52 13.26 -3.09
N HIS A 184 -26.37 12.11 -3.77
CA HIS A 184 -25.50 12.00 -4.95
C HIS A 184 -26.01 12.89 -6.09
N VAL A 185 -27.30 12.81 -6.44
CA VAL A 185 -27.90 13.59 -7.53
C VAL A 185 -27.82 15.09 -7.26
N SER A 186 -28.18 15.54 -6.05
CA SER A 186 -28.08 16.95 -5.66
C SER A 186 -26.65 17.46 -5.73
N THR A 187 -25.67 16.68 -5.23
CA THR A 187 -24.26 17.06 -5.26
C THR A 187 -23.72 17.18 -6.69
N ILE A 188 -24.02 16.21 -7.56
CA ILE A 188 -23.62 16.24 -8.97
C ILE A 188 -24.20 17.47 -9.67
N ARG A 189 -25.50 17.73 -9.46
CA ARG A 189 -26.20 18.85 -10.09
C ARG A 189 -25.63 20.20 -9.65
N ARG A 190 -25.33 20.36 -8.36
CA ARG A 190 -24.95 21.66 -7.79
C ARG A 190 -23.46 21.95 -7.85
N TYR A 191 -22.62 20.96 -7.51
CA TYR A 191 -21.19 21.15 -7.32
C TYR A 191 -20.35 20.38 -8.33
N GLY A 192 -20.83 19.22 -8.76
CA GLY A 192 -20.13 18.35 -9.69
C GLY A 192 -19.92 16.94 -9.16
N PRO A 193 -19.71 15.96 -10.05
CA PRO A 193 -19.47 14.58 -9.66
C PRO A 193 -18.16 14.38 -8.87
N ASP A 194 -17.15 15.23 -9.06
CA ASP A 194 -15.87 15.16 -8.35
C ASP A 194 -15.93 15.65 -6.89
N ARG A 195 -17.09 16.11 -6.41
CA ARG A 195 -17.38 16.36 -4.97
C ARG A 195 -17.91 15.13 -4.24
N ILE A 196 -18.01 14.01 -4.95
CA ILE A 196 -18.38 12.72 -4.41
C ILE A 196 -17.13 11.83 -4.41
N ALA A 197 -16.87 11.17 -3.28
CA ALA A 197 -15.73 10.29 -3.12
C ALA A 197 -16.15 8.90 -2.59
N GLY A 198 -15.51 7.87 -3.12
CA GLY A 198 -15.59 6.50 -2.61
C GLY A 198 -14.26 6.08 -1.99
N PHE A 199 -14.30 5.53 -0.77
CA PHE A 199 -13.15 4.93 -0.12
C PHE A 199 -13.39 3.45 0.13
N SER A 200 -12.67 2.61 -0.61
CA SER A 200 -12.57 1.18 -0.35
C SER A 200 -11.17 0.70 -0.71
N PRO A 201 -10.48 -0.01 0.18
CA PRO A 201 -9.09 -0.38 -0.02
C PRO A 201 -8.95 -1.80 -0.57
N ILE A 202 -7.80 -2.15 -1.13
CA ILE A 202 -7.33 -3.55 -1.25
C ILE A 202 -8.33 -4.44 -2.00
N PRO A 203 -8.44 -4.33 -3.33
CA PRO A 203 -9.36 -5.14 -4.13
C PRO A 203 -9.06 -6.64 -4.08
N ALA A 204 -7.80 -7.06 -3.93
CA ALA A 204 -7.43 -8.47 -4.03
C ALA A 204 -8.02 -9.37 -2.93
N MET A 205 -8.46 -8.81 -1.81
CA MET A 205 -9.14 -9.57 -0.75
C MET A 205 -10.60 -9.89 -1.07
N SER A 206 -11.26 -9.14 -1.97
CA SER A 206 -12.65 -9.38 -2.37
C SER A 206 -12.98 -8.49 -3.59
N MET A 207 -12.66 -8.99 -4.78
CA MET A 207 -12.59 -8.23 -6.03
C MET A 207 -13.93 -7.63 -6.46
N VAL A 208 -15.01 -8.41 -6.43
CA VAL A 208 -16.38 -8.00 -6.82
C VAL A 208 -16.93 -7.00 -5.80
N SER A 209 -16.70 -7.21 -4.51
CA SER A 209 -17.15 -6.28 -3.47
C SER A 209 -16.49 -4.90 -3.58
N TYR A 210 -15.23 -4.83 -3.99
CA TYR A 210 -14.59 -3.57 -4.37
C TYR A 210 -15.24 -3.02 -5.65
N ALA A 211 -15.27 -3.84 -6.71
CA ALA A 211 -15.61 -3.42 -8.05
C ALA A 211 -17.06 -2.94 -8.17
N ALA A 212 -18.00 -3.51 -7.42
CA ALA A 212 -19.40 -3.07 -7.43
C ALA A 212 -19.57 -1.61 -7.02
N GLY A 213 -18.85 -1.19 -5.97
CA GLY A 213 -18.83 0.19 -5.52
C GLY A 213 -18.08 1.06 -6.50
N SER A 214 -16.81 0.76 -6.77
CA SER A 214 -15.98 1.61 -7.63
C SER A 214 -16.56 1.79 -9.04
N ARG A 215 -17.25 0.78 -9.59
CA ARG A 215 -17.96 0.86 -10.86
C ARG A 215 -19.08 1.89 -10.82
N PHE A 216 -19.88 1.91 -9.75
CA PHE A 216 -20.90 2.95 -9.55
C PHE A 216 -20.27 4.34 -9.54
N PHE A 217 -19.21 4.55 -8.74
CA PHE A 217 -18.50 5.83 -8.65
C PHE A 217 -17.94 6.28 -10.01
N SER A 218 -17.25 5.39 -10.74
CA SER A 218 -16.70 5.70 -12.05
C SER A 218 -17.78 6.08 -13.09
N LEU A 219 -18.92 5.36 -13.11
CA LEU A 219 -20.01 5.63 -14.05
C LEU A 219 -20.66 7.00 -13.80
N ILE A 220 -20.83 7.40 -12.53
CA ILE A 220 -21.35 8.74 -12.20
C ILE A 220 -20.28 9.84 -12.29
N GLY A 221 -19.01 9.49 -12.51
CA GLY A 221 -17.89 10.42 -12.58
C GLY A 221 -17.31 10.84 -11.23
N ALA A 222 -17.66 10.14 -10.16
CA ALA A 222 -17.13 10.40 -8.84
C ALA A 222 -15.72 9.83 -8.66
N SER A 223 -15.03 10.33 -7.63
CA SER A 223 -13.62 10.02 -7.39
C SER A 223 -13.46 8.75 -6.56
N MET A 224 -12.63 7.82 -7.03
CA MET A 224 -12.15 6.70 -6.24
C MET A 224 -10.82 7.06 -5.59
N LEU A 225 -10.78 6.99 -4.26
CA LEU A 225 -9.59 7.30 -3.47
C LEU A 225 -8.67 6.07 -3.40
N SER A 226 -7.36 6.29 -3.56
CA SER A 226 -6.34 5.26 -3.44
C SER A 226 -6.14 4.84 -1.98
N PHE A 227 -5.46 3.72 -1.79
CA PHE A 227 -5.26 3.12 -0.48
C PHE A 227 -3.81 2.71 -0.22
N TYR A 228 -3.03 2.35 -1.24
CA TYR A 228 -1.71 1.76 -1.04
C TYR A 228 -0.70 2.82 -0.57
N ASP A 229 -0.69 3.97 -1.23
CA ASP A 229 0.00 5.19 -0.80
C ASP A 229 -0.53 5.66 0.57
N TRP A 230 -1.84 5.79 0.71
CA TRP A 230 -2.52 6.24 1.92
C TRP A 230 -2.18 5.39 3.16
N TYR A 231 -2.06 4.08 3.00
CA TYR A 231 -1.72 3.17 4.09
C TYR A 231 -0.24 3.20 4.45
N ALA A 232 0.58 3.91 3.66
CA ALA A 232 2.03 3.79 3.64
C ALA A 232 2.47 2.34 3.35
N ASP A 233 1.64 1.60 2.63
CA ASP A 233 1.96 0.25 2.17
C ASP A 233 2.75 0.32 0.87
N LEU A 234 2.50 1.32 0.01
CA LEU A 234 3.33 1.64 -1.15
C LEU A 234 4.78 1.92 -0.73
N PRO A 235 5.76 1.12 -1.17
CA PRO A 235 7.16 1.49 -1.07
C PRO A 235 7.51 2.40 -2.26
N VAL A 236 7.55 3.72 -2.08
CA VAL A 236 7.85 4.67 -3.19
C VAL A 236 9.21 4.40 -3.85
N ALA A 237 10.13 3.74 -3.13
CA ALA A 237 11.36 3.19 -3.69
C ALA A 237 11.13 2.21 -4.86
N SER A 238 10.03 1.45 -4.89
CA SER A 238 9.77 0.49 -5.95
C SER A 238 9.46 1.17 -7.29
N PRO A 239 8.55 2.15 -7.40
CA PRO A 239 8.42 2.98 -8.58
C PRO A 239 9.74 3.65 -8.97
N GLN A 240 10.44 4.25 -8.00
CA GLN A 240 11.72 4.94 -8.25
C GLN A 240 12.78 4.01 -8.88
N VAL A 241 12.94 2.79 -8.35
CA VAL A 241 14.01 1.86 -8.74
C VAL A 241 13.61 0.99 -9.94
N PHE A 242 12.38 0.50 -9.98
CA PHE A 242 11.93 -0.54 -10.91
C PHE A 242 10.92 -0.05 -11.95
N GLY A 243 10.28 1.10 -11.72
CA GLY A 243 9.11 1.49 -12.49
C GLY A 243 7.96 0.49 -12.35
N ASP A 244 7.80 -0.12 -11.17
CA ASP A 244 6.66 -0.97 -10.85
C ASP A 244 6.05 -0.51 -9.52
N GLN A 245 4.75 -0.71 -9.32
CA GLN A 245 4.07 -0.35 -8.07
C GLN A 245 4.65 -1.17 -6.93
N THR A 246 4.59 -2.50 -7.09
CA THR A 246 5.09 -3.53 -6.19
C THR A 246 4.95 -4.86 -6.92
N ASP A 247 6.03 -5.63 -6.96
CA ASP A 247 6.01 -6.99 -7.45
C ASP A 247 7.06 -7.80 -6.68
N VAL A 248 6.61 -8.83 -5.95
CA VAL A 248 7.39 -9.52 -4.92
C VAL A 248 7.31 -11.04 -5.09
N PRO A 249 8.31 -11.80 -4.62
CA PRO A 249 8.26 -13.26 -4.68
C PRO A 249 7.09 -13.81 -3.87
N GLU A 250 6.57 -14.96 -4.27
CA GLU A 250 5.63 -15.69 -3.42
C GLU A 250 6.36 -16.26 -2.20
N SER A 251 5.64 -16.66 -1.14
CA SER A 251 6.30 -17.14 0.08
C SER A 251 7.03 -18.46 -0.11
N SER A 252 6.59 -19.29 -1.06
CA SER A 252 7.29 -20.54 -1.37
C SER A 252 8.69 -20.31 -1.93
N ASP A 253 8.97 -19.14 -2.53
CA ASP A 253 10.29 -18.80 -3.02
C ASP A 253 11.28 -18.51 -1.87
N TRP A 254 10.79 -18.28 -0.64
CA TRP A 254 11.65 -18.19 0.55
C TRP A 254 12.36 -19.52 0.82
N TRP A 255 11.76 -20.65 0.41
CA TRP A 255 12.39 -21.98 0.46
C TRP A 255 13.67 -22.04 -0.39
N ASP A 256 13.67 -21.29 -1.48
CA ASP A 256 14.78 -21.27 -2.43
C ASP A 256 15.86 -20.25 -2.02
N ALA A 257 15.69 -19.44 -0.97
CA ALA A 257 16.76 -18.56 -0.49
C ALA A 257 17.86 -19.33 0.29
N GLY A 258 19.12 -18.97 0.07
CA GLY A 258 20.26 -19.49 0.85
C GLY A 258 20.57 -18.63 2.08
N TYR A 259 20.26 -17.35 2.02
CA TYR A 259 20.46 -16.38 3.11
C TYR A 259 19.29 -15.40 3.15
N LEU A 260 18.68 -15.23 4.32
CA LEU A 260 17.49 -14.42 4.49
C LEU A 260 17.71 -13.33 5.55
N LEU A 261 17.63 -12.07 5.13
CA LEU A 261 17.50 -10.95 6.06
C LEU A 261 16.02 -10.66 6.26
N VAL A 262 15.54 -10.65 7.50
CA VAL A 262 14.18 -10.24 7.85
C VAL A 262 14.23 -8.91 8.56
N TRP A 263 13.88 -7.84 7.83
CA TRP A 263 14.16 -6.47 8.21
C TRP A 263 12.87 -5.67 8.38
N GLY A 264 12.52 -5.32 9.63
CA GLY A 264 11.27 -4.57 9.89
C GLY A 264 9.99 -5.32 9.50
N SER A 265 10.03 -6.66 9.50
CA SER A 265 8.90 -7.54 9.18
C SER A 265 8.73 -8.59 10.28
N ASN A 266 7.53 -8.69 10.86
CA ASN A 266 7.24 -9.65 11.93
C ASN A 266 6.49 -10.88 11.36
N VAL A 267 7.18 -11.67 10.54
CA VAL A 267 6.61 -12.79 9.76
C VAL A 267 5.64 -13.69 10.54
N PRO A 268 5.96 -14.25 11.72
CA PRO A 268 5.03 -15.15 12.43
C PRO A 268 3.72 -14.47 12.87
N VAL A 269 3.71 -13.14 13.00
CA VAL A 269 2.54 -12.36 13.42
C VAL A 269 1.77 -11.83 12.22
N THR A 270 2.45 -11.19 11.28
CA THR A 270 1.82 -10.45 10.17
C THR A 270 1.68 -11.28 8.91
N ARG A 271 2.46 -12.37 8.77
CA ARG A 271 2.47 -13.34 7.66
C ARG A 271 2.27 -14.77 8.21
N THR A 272 1.47 -14.91 9.27
CA THR A 272 1.23 -16.18 9.99
C THR A 272 1.04 -17.41 9.08
N PRO A 273 0.18 -17.40 8.05
CA PRO A 273 -0.04 -18.60 7.22
C PRO A 273 1.17 -19.03 6.38
N ASP A 274 2.16 -18.15 6.21
CA ASP A 274 3.33 -18.36 5.35
C ASP A 274 4.63 -18.53 6.14
N ALA A 275 4.59 -18.33 7.46
CA ALA A 275 5.77 -18.40 8.32
C ALA A 275 6.47 -19.76 8.28
N HIS A 276 5.75 -20.84 7.95
CA HIS A 276 6.31 -22.19 7.86
C HIS A 276 7.41 -22.27 6.78
N TRP A 277 7.25 -21.61 5.63
CA TRP A 277 8.24 -21.58 4.55
C TRP A 277 9.61 -21.15 5.04
N LEU A 278 9.64 -20.06 5.82
CA LEU A 278 10.87 -19.56 6.44
C LEU A 278 11.42 -20.56 7.47
N VAL A 279 10.56 -21.05 8.37
CA VAL A 279 10.99 -21.95 9.46
C VAL A 279 11.54 -23.26 8.93
N GLU A 280 10.92 -23.82 7.90
CA GLU A 280 11.28 -25.09 7.30
C GLU A 280 12.52 -24.97 6.41
N ALA A 281 12.68 -23.86 5.68
CA ALA A 281 13.89 -23.60 4.88
C ALA A 281 15.17 -23.61 5.72
N ARG A 282 15.09 -23.20 6.99
CA ARG A 282 16.22 -23.26 7.94
C ARG A 282 16.73 -24.68 8.17
N TYR A 283 15.88 -25.70 8.11
CA TYR A 283 16.32 -27.10 8.21
C TYR A 283 17.17 -27.54 7.00
N ARG A 284 17.10 -26.79 5.90
CA ARG A 284 17.93 -26.98 4.70
C ARG A 284 19.23 -26.18 4.72
N GLY A 285 19.53 -25.49 5.82
CA GLY A 285 20.76 -24.72 6.01
C GLY A 285 20.67 -23.24 5.66
N GLN A 286 19.47 -22.72 5.38
CA GLN A 286 19.27 -21.27 5.22
C GLN A 286 19.57 -20.55 6.54
N LYS A 287 20.48 -19.55 6.51
CA LYS A 287 20.69 -18.64 7.65
C LYS A 287 19.68 -17.49 7.61
N VAL A 288 19.09 -17.17 8.77
CA VAL A 288 18.12 -16.07 8.94
C VAL A 288 18.64 -15.04 9.94
N VAL A 289 18.80 -13.80 9.51
CA VAL A 289 19.16 -12.67 10.38
C VAL A 289 17.98 -11.72 10.51
N VAL A 290 17.65 -11.32 11.73
CA VAL A 290 16.49 -10.48 12.02
C VAL A 290 16.94 -9.09 12.46
N VAL A 291 16.46 -8.05 11.78
CA VAL A 291 16.69 -6.65 12.15
C VAL A 291 15.38 -6.06 12.68
N SER A 292 15.36 -5.76 13.98
CA SER A 292 14.18 -5.31 14.71
C SER A 292 14.62 -4.56 15.98
N PRO A 293 14.05 -3.39 16.30
CA PRO A 293 14.44 -2.63 17.51
C PRO A 293 14.06 -3.37 18.81
N ASP A 294 12.96 -4.12 18.79
CA ASP A 294 12.51 -4.95 19.90
C ASP A 294 12.81 -6.44 19.67
N TYR A 295 12.77 -7.22 20.75
CA TYR A 295 12.79 -8.69 20.66
C TYR A 295 11.42 -9.21 20.18
N SER A 296 11.14 -9.01 18.89
CA SER A 296 9.86 -9.36 18.26
C SER A 296 9.67 -10.88 18.11
N ASP A 297 8.44 -11.34 17.84
CA ASP A 297 8.17 -12.78 17.62
C ASP A 297 9.04 -13.37 16.48
N MET A 298 9.46 -12.56 15.51
CA MET A 298 10.38 -12.96 14.44
C MET A 298 11.78 -13.27 14.95
N VAL A 299 12.30 -12.53 15.94
CA VAL A 299 13.64 -12.75 16.50
C VAL A 299 13.79 -14.16 17.04
N LYS A 300 12.73 -14.72 17.64
CA LYS A 300 12.69 -16.11 18.11
C LYS A 300 13.00 -17.14 17.01
N LEU A 301 12.67 -16.82 15.75
CA LEU A 301 12.84 -17.71 14.60
C LEU A 301 14.14 -17.47 13.82
N GLY A 302 14.89 -16.41 14.16
CA GLY A 302 16.17 -16.07 13.54
C GLY A 302 17.36 -16.77 14.20
N ASP A 303 18.47 -16.80 13.47
CA ASP A 303 19.77 -17.29 13.96
C ASP A 303 20.61 -16.15 14.56
N GLU A 304 20.30 -14.90 14.18
CA GLU A 304 20.99 -13.69 14.66
C GLU A 304 20.00 -12.52 14.76
N TRP A 305 20.20 -11.63 15.74
CA TRP A 305 19.39 -10.43 15.97
C TRP A 305 20.25 -9.17 15.94
N LEU A 306 19.88 -8.22 15.10
CA LEU A 306 20.46 -6.88 15.04
C LEU A 306 19.44 -5.85 15.59
N PRO A 307 19.63 -5.33 16.81
CA PRO A 307 18.69 -4.41 17.46
C PRO A 307 18.87 -2.95 17.01
N ALA A 308 18.69 -2.68 15.71
CA ALA A 308 18.82 -1.33 15.18
C ALA A 308 17.79 -0.37 15.80
N GLN A 309 18.22 0.83 16.21
CA GLN A 309 17.33 1.88 16.72
C GLN A 309 16.21 2.19 15.71
N PRO A 310 14.96 2.41 16.16
CA PRO A 310 13.83 2.65 15.25
C PRO A 310 14.10 3.76 14.23
N GLY A 311 13.94 3.45 12.94
CA GLY A 311 14.05 4.42 11.84
C GLY A 311 15.48 4.73 11.41
N THR A 312 16.47 4.04 11.98
CA THR A 312 17.88 4.20 11.63
C THR A 312 18.40 3.13 10.66
N ASP A 313 17.51 2.27 10.16
CA ASP A 313 17.84 1.11 9.33
C ASP A 313 18.64 1.45 8.08
N GLY A 314 18.41 2.62 7.49
CA GLY A 314 19.16 3.11 6.34
C GLY A 314 20.66 3.26 6.64
N ALA A 315 21.05 3.65 7.85
CA ALA A 315 22.46 3.77 8.23
C ALA A 315 23.15 2.39 8.26
N LEU A 316 22.48 1.38 8.83
CA LEU A 316 22.99 0.00 8.85
C LEU A 316 23.15 -0.53 7.42
N ALA A 317 22.13 -0.36 6.57
CA ALA A 317 22.19 -0.82 5.18
C ALA A 317 23.27 -0.09 4.36
N MET A 318 23.43 1.22 4.53
CA MET A 318 24.50 1.98 3.88
C MET A 318 25.88 1.46 4.31
N ALA A 319 26.07 1.09 5.58
CA ALA A 319 27.32 0.50 6.05
C ALA A 319 27.58 -0.92 5.51
N MET A 320 26.53 -1.74 5.40
CA MET A 320 26.64 -3.03 4.73
C MET A 320 27.02 -2.86 3.26
N GLY A 321 26.42 -1.89 2.57
CA GLY A 321 26.74 -1.58 1.18
C GLY A 321 28.18 -1.07 1.00
N HIS A 322 28.71 -0.30 1.96
CA HIS A 322 30.12 0.11 1.96
C HIS A 322 31.06 -1.10 1.98
N VAL A 323 30.80 -2.06 2.87
CA VAL A 323 31.59 -3.31 2.95
C VAL A 323 31.51 -4.10 1.63
N ILE A 324 30.31 -4.24 1.05
CA ILE A 324 30.11 -4.95 -0.22
C ILE A 324 30.88 -4.27 -1.35
N LEU A 325 30.78 -2.95 -1.50
CA LEU A 325 31.48 -2.20 -2.54
C LEU A 325 33.02 -2.25 -2.34
N CYS A 326 33.49 -2.10 -1.11
CA CYS A 326 34.91 -2.21 -0.78
C CYS A 326 35.47 -3.58 -1.14
N GLU A 327 34.84 -4.66 -0.67
CA GLU A 327 35.42 -6.01 -0.74
C GLU A 327 35.13 -6.74 -2.06
N PHE A 328 33.97 -6.49 -2.68
CA PHE A 328 33.46 -7.28 -3.83
C PHE A 328 33.43 -6.52 -5.17
N PHE A 329 33.72 -5.21 -5.16
CA PHE A 329 33.89 -4.41 -6.38
C PHE A 329 35.29 -3.79 -6.52
N VAL A 330 35.87 -3.28 -5.44
CA VAL A 330 37.14 -2.53 -5.48
C VAL A 330 38.36 -3.38 -5.11
N GLN A 331 38.37 -4.03 -3.96
CA GLN A 331 39.51 -4.86 -3.53
C GLN A 331 39.60 -6.17 -4.33
N ARG A 332 38.45 -6.84 -4.50
CA ARG A 332 38.29 -8.00 -5.35
C ARG A 332 37.05 -7.78 -6.19
N THR A 333 37.17 -7.89 -7.51
CA THR A 333 36.01 -7.78 -8.40
C THR A 333 35.34 -9.15 -8.56
N VAL A 334 34.07 -9.27 -8.17
CA VAL A 334 33.28 -10.49 -8.40
C VAL A 334 32.63 -10.45 -9.79
N PRO A 335 32.97 -11.37 -10.72
CA PRO A 335 32.51 -11.29 -12.11
C PRO A 335 31.00 -11.25 -12.28
N ARG A 336 30.26 -12.06 -11.51
CA ARG A 336 28.79 -12.09 -11.56
C ARG A 336 28.18 -10.75 -11.16
N PHE A 337 28.70 -10.13 -10.09
CA PHE A 337 28.16 -8.87 -9.59
C PHE A 337 28.38 -7.74 -10.60
N VAL A 338 29.56 -7.69 -11.22
CA VAL A 338 29.86 -6.72 -12.28
C VAL A 338 29.04 -6.97 -13.55
N ASP A 339 28.85 -8.21 -13.99
CA ASP A 339 27.99 -8.53 -15.14
C ASP A 339 26.54 -8.08 -14.87
N TYR A 340 26.01 -8.42 -13.69
CA TYR A 340 24.67 -8.03 -13.30
C TYR A 340 24.50 -6.51 -13.25
N ALA A 341 25.41 -5.81 -12.55
CA ALA A 341 25.43 -4.36 -12.43
C ALA A 341 25.46 -3.68 -13.80
N THR A 342 26.35 -4.13 -14.69
CA THR A 342 26.54 -3.57 -16.03
C THR A 342 25.30 -3.74 -16.92
N ARG A 343 24.59 -4.86 -16.80
CA ARG A 343 23.46 -5.19 -17.69
C ARG A 343 22.11 -4.68 -17.21
N PHE A 344 21.87 -4.77 -15.90
CA PHE A 344 20.53 -4.66 -15.33
C PHE A 344 20.33 -3.45 -14.41
N THR A 345 21.35 -2.62 -14.22
CA THR A 345 21.26 -1.40 -13.41
C THR A 345 21.66 -0.17 -14.21
N ASP A 346 21.40 1.01 -13.67
CA ASP A 346 21.88 2.29 -14.21
C ASP A 346 23.33 2.62 -13.85
N LEU A 347 24.04 1.76 -13.11
CA LEU A 347 25.43 1.98 -12.69
C LEU A 347 26.41 2.40 -13.81
N PRO A 348 26.36 1.86 -15.06
CA PRO A 348 27.27 2.28 -16.13
C PRO A 348 26.83 3.54 -16.90
N PHE A 349 25.66 4.11 -16.58
CA PHE A 349 25.14 5.28 -17.29
C PHE A 349 25.84 6.56 -16.84
N LEU A 350 25.89 7.52 -17.77
CA LEU A 350 26.63 8.76 -17.60
C LEU A 350 25.76 9.85 -16.96
N ILE A 351 26.31 10.51 -15.96
CA ILE A 351 25.72 11.65 -15.25
C ILE A 351 26.55 12.89 -15.54
N THR A 352 25.90 13.98 -15.93
CA THR A 352 26.51 15.29 -16.09
C THR A 352 26.83 15.88 -14.71
N LEU A 353 27.93 16.63 -14.65
CA LEU A 353 28.37 17.33 -13.45
C LEU A 353 28.24 18.84 -13.67
N ARG A 354 27.56 19.52 -12.74
CA ARG A 354 27.38 20.97 -12.75
C ARG A 354 28.35 21.63 -11.78
N GLU A 355 28.94 22.75 -12.17
CA GLU A 355 29.84 23.52 -11.31
C GLU A 355 29.10 24.06 -10.07
N HIS A 356 29.72 23.97 -8.91
CA HIS A 356 29.24 24.50 -7.64
C HIS A 356 30.42 24.98 -6.78
N GLY A 357 30.62 26.30 -6.71
CA GLY A 357 31.78 26.88 -6.04
C GLY A 357 33.10 26.43 -6.66
N ASN A 358 33.95 25.76 -5.87
CA ASN A 358 35.23 25.18 -6.32
C ASN A 358 35.14 23.66 -6.60
N ALA A 359 33.94 23.09 -6.62
CA ALA A 359 33.68 21.68 -6.82
C ALA A 359 32.54 21.49 -7.85
N TYR A 360 32.07 20.25 -7.98
CA TYR A 360 30.94 19.89 -8.84
C TYR A 360 29.84 19.21 -8.03
N VAL A 361 28.61 19.23 -8.52
CA VAL A 361 27.49 18.43 -8.00
C VAL A 361 26.93 17.54 -9.12
N PRO A 362 26.41 16.34 -8.80
CA PRO A 362 25.71 15.51 -9.78
C PRO A 362 24.45 16.22 -10.28
N ASP A 363 24.20 16.16 -11.60
CA ASP A 363 23.07 16.83 -12.22
C ASP A 363 22.15 15.83 -12.93
N LYS A 364 22.20 15.73 -14.27
CA LYS A 364 21.26 14.96 -15.10
C LYS A 364 21.90 13.74 -15.73
N PHE A 365 21.09 12.76 -16.14
CA PHE A 365 21.60 11.76 -17.09
C PHE A 365 22.03 12.45 -18.38
N LEU A 366 23.17 12.04 -18.94
CA LEU A 366 23.50 12.34 -20.32
C LEU A 366 22.57 11.53 -21.23
N THR A 367 21.97 12.21 -22.20
CA THR A 367 20.98 11.61 -23.12
C THR A 367 21.43 11.73 -24.57
N ALA A 368 20.71 11.07 -25.48
CA ALA A 368 20.97 11.19 -26.91
C ALA A 368 20.82 12.64 -27.40
N ALA A 369 19.96 13.45 -26.76
CA ALA A 369 19.78 14.86 -27.10
C ALA A 369 21.03 15.71 -26.86
N ASP A 370 21.95 15.24 -26.02
CA ASP A 370 23.22 15.90 -25.72
C ASP A 370 24.36 15.46 -26.66
N LEU A 371 24.09 14.53 -27.59
CA LEU A 371 25.05 14.00 -28.57
C LEU A 371 24.76 14.55 -29.98
N PRO A 372 25.78 14.75 -30.84
CA PRO A 372 25.58 15.20 -32.22
C PRO A 372 24.74 14.21 -33.06
N GLY A 373 23.86 14.72 -33.93
CA GLY A 373 23.13 13.92 -34.92
C GLY A 373 21.82 13.31 -34.43
N SER A 374 21.30 13.74 -33.27
CA SER A 374 20.04 13.28 -32.67
C SER A 374 18.86 14.25 -32.89
N GLU A 375 19.04 15.31 -33.68
CA GLU A 375 18.07 16.42 -33.80
C GLU A 375 16.73 15.98 -34.42
N ALA A 376 16.72 14.87 -35.15
CA ALA A 376 15.52 14.30 -35.76
C ALA A 376 14.77 13.30 -34.85
N ASP A 377 15.33 12.96 -33.69
CA ASP A 377 14.76 11.99 -32.75
C ASP A 377 13.98 12.71 -31.64
N ALA A 378 12.65 12.70 -31.73
CA ALA A 378 11.76 13.40 -30.79
C ALA A 378 11.87 12.88 -29.35
N GLU A 379 12.33 11.65 -29.16
CA GLU A 379 12.49 10.99 -27.87
C GLU A 379 13.95 10.99 -27.38
N ALA A 380 14.85 11.74 -28.02
CA ALA A 380 16.28 11.77 -27.71
C ALA A 380 16.58 12.11 -26.23
N ALA A 381 15.79 13.01 -25.63
CA ALA A 381 15.91 13.42 -24.22
C ALA A 381 15.53 12.32 -23.21
N PHE A 382 14.98 11.19 -23.68
CA PHE A 382 14.60 10.03 -22.87
C PHE A 382 15.41 8.78 -23.21
N LYS A 383 16.54 8.97 -23.91
CA LYS A 383 17.46 7.90 -24.33
C LYS A 383 18.82 8.12 -23.68
N THR A 384 19.02 7.52 -22.51
CA THR A 384 20.22 7.70 -21.67
C THR A 384 21.46 7.01 -22.27
N VAL A 385 22.65 7.55 -21.96
CA VAL A 385 23.92 7.18 -22.61
C VAL A 385 24.86 6.39 -21.68
N VAL A 386 25.59 5.42 -22.25
CA VAL A 386 26.73 4.73 -21.61
C VAL A 386 28.01 4.97 -22.43
N LEU A 387 29.18 4.64 -21.87
CA LEU A 387 30.41 4.51 -22.65
C LEU A 387 30.65 3.04 -22.99
N ASP A 388 31.06 2.73 -24.21
CA ASP A 388 31.55 1.39 -24.55
C ASP A 388 33.01 1.23 -24.13
N GLU A 389 33.31 0.24 -23.30
CA GLU A 389 34.67 -0.07 -22.82
C GLU A 389 35.62 -0.43 -23.98
N ARG A 390 35.10 -1.02 -25.06
CA ARG A 390 35.92 -1.51 -26.18
C ARG A 390 36.41 -0.39 -27.08
N THR A 391 35.53 0.55 -27.39
CA THR A 391 35.80 1.66 -28.33
C THR A 391 36.13 2.96 -27.61
N GLY A 392 35.68 3.11 -26.37
CA GLY A 392 35.74 4.37 -25.63
C GLY A 392 34.73 5.41 -26.10
N GLU A 393 33.76 5.06 -26.96
CA GLU A 393 32.79 6.01 -27.52
C GLU A 393 31.46 6.00 -26.74
N PRO A 394 30.71 7.13 -26.71
CA PRO A 394 29.36 7.16 -26.16
C PRO A 394 28.39 6.35 -27.01
N VAL A 395 27.54 5.56 -26.37
CA VAL A 395 26.54 4.70 -27.00
C VAL A 395 25.19 4.88 -26.31
N VAL A 396 24.13 4.90 -27.10
CA VAL A 396 22.74 4.86 -26.60
C VAL A 396 22.28 3.39 -26.61
N PRO A 397 22.32 2.67 -25.48
CA PRO A 397 21.88 1.27 -25.42
C PRO A 397 20.37 1.17 -25.63
N ASN A 398 19.90 0.02 -26.14
CA ASN A 398 18.48 -0.33 -26.19
C ASN A 398 17.82 -0.21 -24.83
N GLY A 399 16.49 -0.07 -24.76
CA GLY A 399 15.70 -0.30 -23.54
C GLY A 399 15.31 0.92 -22.71
N SER A 400 15.95 2.08 -22.88
CA SER A 400 15.48 3.33 -22.27
C SER A 400 14.05 3.66 -22.71
N VAL A 401 13.31 4.41 -21.89
CA VAL A 401 11.88 4.66 -22.09
C VAL A 401 11.58 5.34 -23.43
N GLY A 402 12.51 6.14 -23.97
CA GLY A 402 12.38 6.69 -25.32
C GLY A 402 12.23 5.64 -26.43
N PHE A 403 12.76 4.41 -26.26
CA PHE A 403 12.53 3.31 -27.19
C PHE A 403 11.17 2.62 -27.01
N ARG A 404 10.50 2.81 -25.87
CA ARG A 404 9.19 2.20 -25.59
C ARG A 404 8.10 2.75 -26.50
N TYR A 405 8.14 4.05 -26.77
CA TYR A 405 7.15 4.77 -27.58
C TYR A 405 7.69 5.24 -28.94
N GLY A 406 9.02 5.26 -29.12
CA GLY A 406 9.68 5.55 -30.38
C GLY A 406 9.83 4.30 -31.26
N THR A 407 11.08 3.92 -31.55
CA THR A 407 11.39 2.81 -32.47
C THR A 407 11.05 1.43 -31.88
N THR A 408 10.03 0.78 -32.46
CA THR A 408 9.63 -0.60 -32.15
C THR A 408 10.78 -1.60 -32.27
N GLY A 409 10.84 -2.59 -31.38
CA GLY A 409 11.82 -3.68 -31.39
C GLY A 409 13.16 -3.34 -30.71
N ARG A 410 13.33 -2.10 -30.23
CA ARG A 410 14.53 -1.65 -29.51
C ARG A 410 14.32 -1.44 -28.00
N TRP A 411 13.12 -1.67 -27.50
CA TRP A 411 12.84 -1.60 -26.07
C TRP A 411 13.17 -2.94 -25.39
N ASN A 412 14.46 -3.29 -25.35
CA ASN A 412 15.00 -4.49 -24.71
C ASN A 412 16.34 -4.21 -24.01
N LEU A 413 16.80 -5.18 -23.22
CA LEU A 413 18.06 -5.11 -22.48
C LEU A 413 19.24 -5.76 -23.23
N GLU A 414 19.11 -6.02 -24.53
CA GLU A 414 20.19 -6.54 -25.34
C GLU A 414 21.23 -5.44 -25.63
N LEU A 415 22.51 -5.77 -25.46
CA LEU A 415 23.63 -4.82 -25.65
C LEU A 415 24.34 -4.99 -27.00
N GLY A 416 24.06 -6.09 -27.74
CA GLY A 416 24.80 -6.45 -28.94
C GLY A 416 26.31 -6.57 -28.66
N ASP A 417 27.12 -5.89 -29.48
CA ASP A 417 28.59 -5.82 -29.30
C ASP A 417 29.06 -4.82 -28.23
N THR A 418 28.15 -3.99 -27.70
CA THR A 418 28.46 -2.94 -26.72
C THR A 418 28.82 -3.58 -25.38
N LYS A 419 29.94 -3.16 -24.79
CA LYS A 419 30.30 -3.52 -23.41
C LYS A 419 30.28 -2.24 -22.56
N PRO A 420 29.18 -1.93 -21.85
CA PRO A 420 29.11 -0.70 -21.06
C PRO A 420 30.23 -0.63 -20.01
N LEU A 421 30.94 0.49 -20.00
CA LEU A 421 32.01 0.78 -19.06
C LEU A 421 31.41 1.18 -17.71
N LEU A 422 31.74 0.43 -16.65
CA LEU A 422 31.19 0.67 -15.32
C LEU A 422 31.83 1.88 -14.63
N THR A 423 33.13 2.12 -14.84
CA THR A 423 33.90 3.15 -14.13
C THR A 423 34.89 3.88 -15.02
N LEU A 424 35.06 5.18 -14.79
CA LEU A 424 36.06 6.03 -15.44
C LEU A 424 37.42 6.07 -14.72
N TYR A 425 37.58 5.27 -13.67
CA TYR A 425 38.78 5.27 -12.84
C TYR A 425 40.07 5.06 -13.65
N ASN A 426 41.18 5.67 -13.20
CA ASN A 426 42.43 5.89 -13.95
C ASN A 426 42.41 7.03 -15.00
N GLY A 427 41.26 7.67 -15.23
CA GLY A 427 41.17 8.93 -15.96
C GLY A 427 41.38 10.19 -15.09
N PRO A 428 41.17 11.39 -15.64
CA PRO A 428 41.09 12.63 -14.87
C PRO A 428 40.03 12.53 -13.76
N SER A 429 40.19 13.28 -12.67
CA SER A 429 39.22 13.32 -11.58
C SER A 429 38.97 14.73 -11.09
N VAL A 430 37.79 14.96 -10.49
CA VAL A 430 37.39 16.24 -9.89
C VAL A 430 36.80 16.01 -8.51
N GLY A 431 36.78 17.07 -7.70
CA GLY A 431 36.03 17.09 -6.45
C GLY A 431 34.53 17.24 -6.70
N VAL A 432 33.72 16.44 -5.99
CA VAL A 432 32.25 16.54 -5.97
C VAL A 432 31.74 16.76 -4.57
N GLU A 433 30.64 17.48 -4.47
CA GLU A 433 29.87 17.70 -3.25
C GLU A 433 28.59 16.86 -3.28
N LEU A 434 28.33 16.14 -2.19
CA LEU A 434 27.16 15.28 -2.00
C LEU A 434 26.45 15.65 -0.69
N PRO A 435 25.12 15.51 -0.59
CA PRO A 435 24.39 15.87 0.62
C PRO A 435 24.70 14.95 1.81
N ARG A 436 24.58 15.49 3.02
CA ARG A 436 24.71 14.79 4.31
C ARG A 436 23.62 15.26 5.27
N PHE A 437 23.00 14.34 6.01
CA PHE A 437 21.83 14.63 6.87
C PHE A 437 21.93 14.09 8.31
N ASP A 438 23.05 13.49 8.70
CA ASP A 438 23.25 12.79 9.98
C ASP A 438 24.01 13.60 11.04
N GLY A 439 24.32 14.88 10.79
CA GLY A 439 25.08 15.71 11.72
C GLY A 439 25.18 17.18 11.32
N ALA A 440 26.09 17.91 11.97
CA ALA A 440 26.30 19.34 11.74
C ALA A 440 26.91 19.67 10.37
N ASP A 441 27.77 18.77 9.85
CA ASP A 441 28.25 18.84 8.47
C ASP A 441 27.11 18.43 7.54
N THR A 442 26.70 19.31 6.62
CA THR A 442 25.56 19.05 5.72
C THR A 442 25.99 18.66 4.29
N VAL A 443 27.30 18.66 4.01
CA VAL A 443 27.90 18.35 2.70
C VAL A 443 29.12 17.43 2.86
N LEU A 444 29.23 16.44 1.98
CA LEU A 444 30.39 15.57 1.81
C LEU A 444 31.23 16.01 0.61
N SER A 445 32.53 16.21 0.80
CA SER A 445 33.47 16.44 -0.30
C SER A 445 34.19 15.13 -0.68
N ARG A 446 33.89 14.60 -1.86
CA ARG A 446 34.47 13.37 -2.43
C ARG A 446 35.13 13.64 -3.77
N GLY A 447 35.75 12.63 -4.37
CA GLY A 447 36.32 12.70 -5.70
C GLY A 447 35.75 11.63 -6.60
N VAL A 448 35.48 11.99 -7.86
CA VAL A 448 35.07 11.03 -8.89
C VAL A 448 35.93 11.17 -10.14
N PRO A 449 36.24 10.06 -10.83
CA PRO A 449 36.82 10.14 -12.15
C PRO A 449 35.81 10.68 -13.16
N VAL A 450 36.29 11.41 -14.16
CA VAL A 450 35.47 12.13 -15.13
C VAL A 450 36.02 12.02 -16.53
N ARG A 451 35.13 12.28 -17.49
CA ARG A 451 35.46 12.45 -18.90
C ARG A 451 34.65 13.60 -19.48
N ARG A 452 35.18 14.26 -20.50
CA ARG A 452 34.43 15.26 -21.27
C ARG A 452 33.84 14.61 -22.51
N ILE A 453 32.55 14.79 -22.73
CA ILE A 453 31.82 14.34 -23.92
C ILE A 453 31.03 15.54 -24.44
N GLY A 454 31.39 16.01 -25.64
CA GLY A 454 30.91 17.32 -26.12
C GLY A 454 31.26 18.42 -25.11
N GLU A 455 30.26 19.18 -24.69
CA GLU A 455 30.41 20.27 -23.71
C GLU A 455 30.31 19.77 -22.25
N HIS A 456 29.83 18.55 -22.04
CA HIS A 456 29.50 18.04 -20.72
C HIS A 456 30.69 17.35 -20.04
N LEU A 457 30.93 17.70 -18.78
CA LEU A 457 31.75 16.89 -17.88
C LEU A 457 30.87 15.79 -17.29
N VAL A 458 31.27 14.54 -17.47
CA VAL A 458 30.46 13.38 -17.05
C VAL A 458 31.23 12.43 -16.16
N THR A 459 30.50 11.71 -15.30
CA THR A 459 30.95 10.54 -14.54
C THR A 459 29.95 9.39 -14.68
N THR A 460 30.23 8.19 -14.17
CA THR A 460 29.22 7.11 -14.13
C THR A 460 28.43 7.15 -12.82
N VAL A 461 27.20 6.61 -12.83
CA VAL A 461 26.43 6.41 -11.60
C VAL A 461 27.21 5.54 -10.60
N PHE A 462 27.94 4.52 -11.06
CA PHE A 462 28.78 3.69 -10.21
C PHE A 462 29.88 4.48 -9.47
N ASP A 463 30.55 5.40 -10.17
CA ASP A 463 31.57 6.25 -9.57
C ASP A 463 30.99 7.19 -8.50
N LEU A 464 29.76 7.68 -8.70
CA LEU A 464 29.01 8.44 -7.70
C LEU A 464 28.57 7.59 -6.52
N VAL A 465 28.11 6.35 -6.75
CA VAL A 465 27.75 5.41 -5.68
C VAL A 465 28.97 5.11 -4.80
N LEU A 466 30.15 4.85 -5.37
CA LEU A 466 31.38 4.66 -4.60
C LEU A 466 31.74 5.91 -3.77
N ALA A 467 31.55 7.11 -4.32
CA ALA A 467 31.76 8.36 -3.59
C ALA A 467 30.76 8.52 -2.41
N GLN A 468 29.47 8.30 -2.65
CA GLN A 468 28.40 8.39 -1.64
C GLN A 468 28.61 7.40 -0.50
N TYR A 469 29.04 6.17 -0.82
CA TYR A 469 29.34 5.14 0.18
C TYR A 469 30.73 5.30 0.82
N GLY A 470 31.54 6.30 0.44
CA GLY A 470 32.86 6.52 1.03
C GLY A 470 33.91 5.46 0.66
N VAL A 471 33.77 4.82 -0.51
CA VAL A 471 34.71 3.78 -0.97
C VAL A 471 35.92 4.41 -1.63
N LYS A 472 37.00 4.54 -0.86
CA LYS A 472 38.23 5.19 -1.31
C LYS A 472 38.90 4.41 -2.44
N ARG A 473 39.33 5.14 -3.47
CA ARG A 473 40.26 4.65 -4.50
C ARG A 473 41.47 5.59 -4.61
N PRO A 474 42.70 5.07 -4.77
CA PRO A 474 43.92 5.89 -4.85
C PRO A 474 43.83 7.05 -5.87
N GLY A 475 44.39 8.21 -5.52
CA GLY A 475 44.51 9.35 -6.44
C GLY A 475 43.25 10.20 -6.64
N LEU A 476 42.11 9.84 -6.05
CA LEU A 476 40.91 10.70 -6.07
C LEU A 476 40.98 11.78 -4.99
N PRO A 477 40.55 13.03 -5.28
CA PRO A 477 40.51 14.11 -4.30
C PRO A 477 39.40 13.90 -3.25
N GLY A 478 39.35 14.77 -2.24
CA GLY A 478 38.30 14.78 -1.22
C GLY A 478 38.68 14.05 0.08
N ARG A 479 37.74 14.04 1.02
CA ARG A 479 37.85 13.39 2.33
C ARG A 479 37.33 11.96 2.20
N TRP A 480 37.96 10.98 2.83
CA TRP A 480 37.59 9.57 2.69
C TRP A 480 37.76 8.83 4.03
N PRO A 481 36.93 7.79 4.30
CA PRO A 481 37.12 6.92 5.45
C PRO A 481 38.52 6.30 5.51
N GLN A 482 39.08 6.23 6.71
CA GLN A 482 40.39 5.60 6.93
C GLN A 482 40.29 4.09 7.12
N SER A 483 39.18 3.62 7.68
CA SER A 483 38.91 2.20 7.95
C SER A 483 37.42 1.99 8.22
N TYR A 484 36.99 0.73 8.35
CA TYR A 484 35.64 0.43 8.81
C TYR A 484 35.32 0.93 10.23
N ALA A 485 36.35 1.14 11.07
CA ALA A 485 36.18 1.68 12.42
C ALA A 485 36.10 3.22 12.46
N ASP A 486 36.27 3.90 11.33
CA ASP A 486 36.21 5.37 11.26
C ASP A 486 34.79 5.86 11.52
N THR A 487 34.54 6.43 12.69
CA THR A 487 33.23 6.92 13.10
C THR A 487 32.86 8.28 12.50
N SER A 488 33.83 8.99 11.94
CA SER A 488 33.65 10.38 11.50
C SER A 488 33.08 10.52 10.09
N GLU A 489 33.23 9.47 9.28
CA GLU A 489 32.76 9.42 7.90
C GLU A 489 31.50 8.57 7.76
N PRO A 490 30.47 9.05 7.04
CA PRO A 490 29.28 8.26 6.78
C PRO A 490 29.55 6.93 6.08
N CYS A 491 28.60 6.00 6.25
CA CYS A 491 28.57 4.67 5.64
C CYS A 491 29.64 3.70 6.14
N THR A 492 30.47 4.00 7.14
CA THR A 492 31.34 2.96 7.72
C THR A 492 30.59 2.13 8.77
N PRO A 493 31.02 0.89 9.03
CA PRO A 493 30.53 0.10 10.17
C PRO A 493 30.65 0.80 11.54
N GLY A 494 31.71 1.55 11.79
CA GLY A 494 31.91 2.32 13.01
C GLY A 494 30.96 3.52 13.14
N TRP A 495 30.70 4.21 12.02
CA TRP A 495 29.72 5.31 11.96
C TRP A 495 28.30 4.82 12.25
N GLN A 496 27.86 3.73 11.60
CA GLN A 496 26.49 3.25 11.82
C GLN A 496 26.28 2.76 13.26
N GLU A 497 27.31 2.23 13.93
CA GLU A 497 27.20 1.77 15.32
C GLU A 497 26.76 2.89 16.26
N GLN A 498 27.22 4.13 16.03
CA GLN A 498 26.83 5.30 16.81
C GLN A 498 25.36 5.70 16.61
N ILE A 499 24.80 5.39 15.44
CA ILE A 499 23.44 5.79 15.06
C ILE A 499 22.43 4.68 15.41
N THR A 500 22.76 3.44 15.08
CA THR A 500 21.83 2.30 15.12
C THR A 500 21.96 1.50 16.40
N SER A 501 23.07 1.65 17.15
CA SER A 501 23.47 0.77 18.25
C SER A 501 23.81 -0.69 17.84
N VAL A 502 23.80 -1.03 16.55
CA VAL A 502 24.23 -2.35 16.06
C VAL A 502 25.76 -2.40 16.03
N PRO A 503 26.41 -3.42 16.63
CA PRO A 503 27.86 -3.52 16.61
C PRO A 503 28.45 -3.52 15.19
N ALA A 504 29.48 -2.72 14.95
CA ALA A 504 30.19 -2.59 13.68
C ALA A 504 30.65 -3.96 13.15
N ALA A 505 31.21 -4.80 14.02
CA ALA A 505 31.63 -6.15 13.67
C ALA A 505 30.48 -7.05 13.19
N ALA A 506 29.26 -6.86 13.72
CA ALA A 506 28.09 -7.61 13.27
C ALA A 506 27.63 -7.11 11.90
N ALA A 507 27.58 -5.79 11.69
CA ALA A 507 27.26 -5.19 10.39
C ALA A 507 28.25 -5.66 9.29
N GLU A 508 29.55 -5.66 9.58
CA GLU A 508 30.58 -6.18 8.69
C GLU A 508 30.37 -7.67 8.35
N ARG A 509 30.18 -8.50 9.38
CA ARG A 509 30.01 -9.94 9.20
C ARG A 509 28.79 -10.24 8.34
N VAL A 510 27.64 -9.67 8.68
CA VAL A 510 26.38 -9.93 7.96
C VAL A 510 26.48 -9.44 6.51
N ALA A 511 27.12 -8.30 6.26
CA ALA A 511 27.38 -7.84 4.88
C ALA A 511 28.22 -8.84 4.07
N ARG A 512 29.32 -9.33 4.65
CA ARG A 512 30.20 -10.34 4.01
C ARG A 512 29.47 -11.64 3.76
N GLU A 513 28.75 -12.16 4.74
CA GLU A 513 27.99 -13.40 4.60
C GLU A 513 26.89 -13.29 3.54
N PHE A 514 26.15 -12.17 3.53
CA PHE A 514 25.09 -11.92 2.56
C PHE A 514 25.63 -11.91 1.12
N ALA A 515 26.73 -11.18 0.88
CA ALA A 515 27.37 -11.12 -0.43
C ALA A 515 28.05 -12.44 -0.81
N ALA A 516 28.74 -13.11 0.12
CA ALA A 516 29.36 -14.41 -0.15
C ALA A 516 28.33 -15.47 -0.52
N ASN A 517 27.18 -15.52 0.17
CA ASN A 517 26.10 -16.41 -0.22
C ASN A 517 25.57 -16.07 -1.63
N ALA A 518 25.35 -14.78 -1.94
CA ALA A 518 24.89 -14.38 -3.27
C ALA A 518 25.89 -14.78 -4.38
N GLU A 519 27.19 -14.63 -4.13
CA GLU A 519 28.25 -15.07 -5.06
C GLU A 519 28.19 -16.59 -5.28
N GLN A 520 28.18 -17.37 -4.20
CA GLN A 520 28.25 -18.84 -4.24
C GLN A 520 26.99 -19.50 -4.79
N SER A 521 25.82 -18.91 -4.51
CA SER A 521 24.52 -19.46 -4.87
C SER A 521 23.96 -18.95 -6.19
N GLY A 522 24.64 -17.99 -6.83
CA GLY A 522 24.14 -17.33 -8.03
C GLY A 522 22.95 -16.41 -7.75
N GLY A 523 23.01 -15.62 -6.67
CA GLY A 523 22.05 -14.55 -6.36
C GLY A 523 20.98 -14.91 -5.32
N ARG A 524 21.06 -16.05 -4.63
CA ARG A 524 20.02 -16.54 -3.71
C ARG A 524 20.13 -15.97 -2.30
N SER A 525 20.31 -14.65 -2.20
CA SER A 525 20.20 -13.86 -0.97
C SER A 525 18.98 -12.96 -1.07
N MET A 526 18.13 -12.97 -0.05
CA MET A 526 16.83 -12.30 -0.06
C MET A 526 16.65 -11.41 1.17
N ILE A 527 15.94 -10.29 1.01
CA ILE A 527 15.54 -9.41 2.11
C ILE A 527 14.01 -9.38 2.20
N VAL A 528 13.46 -9.96 3.27
CA VAL A 528 12.05 -9.85 3.65
C VAL A 528 11.84 -8.59 4.46
N MET A 529 11.12 -7.63 3.89
CA MET A 529 10.93 -6.30 4.48
C MET A 529 9.45 -5.94 4.63
N GLY A 530 9.13 -4.99 5.52
CA GLY A 530 7.75 -4.64 5.83
C GLY A 530 7.55 -3.25 6.42
N SER A 531 6.39 -3.06 7.05
CA SER A 531 5.96 -1.77 7.61
C SER A 531 6.81 -1.27 8.77
N GLY A 532 7.69 -2.08 9.36
CA GLY A 532 8.68 -1.62 10.34
C GLY A 532 9.62 -0.56 9.78
N CYS A 533 9.92 -0.65 8.47
CA CYS A 533 10.76 0.30 7.75
C CYS A 533 9.97 1.16 6.73
N ASN A 534 8.82 0.67 6.22
CA ASN A 534 8.08 1.40 5.17
C ASN A 534 7.22 2.57 5.67
N HIS A 535 6.91 2.62 6.97
CA HIS A 535 5.98 3.60 7.55
C HIS A 535 6.66 4.85 8.15
N TRP A 536 7.96 5.05 7.86
CA TRP A 536 8.72 6.26 8.19
C TRP A 536 8.62 7.28 7.06
N PHE A 537 8.81 8.56 7.36
CA PHE A 537 8.80 9.64 6.36
C PHE A 537 9.86 9.43 5.27
N HIS A 538 11.04 8.94 5.67
CA HIS A 538 12.16 8.63 4.79
C HIS A 538 12.22 7.15 4.37
N SER A 539 11.07 6.49 4.25
CA SER A 539 10.99 5.07 3.90
C SER A 539 11.54 4.75 2.51
N ASP A 540 11.40 5.66 1.55
CA ASP A 540 11.96 5.56 0.21
C ASP A 540 13.49 5.46 0.24
N THR A 541 14.18 6.30 1.02
CA THR A 541 15.64 6.24 1.14
C THR A 541 16.11 5.02 1.95
N ILE A 542 15.35 4.61 2.97
CA ILE A 542 15.60 3.35 3.70
C ILE A 542 15.49 2.16 2.73
N TYR A 543 14.41 2.05 1.98
CA TYR A 543 14.22 0.95 1.03
C TYR A 543 15.26 0.97 -0.08
N ARG A 544 15.62 2.13 -0.63
CA ARG A 544 16.70 2.25 -1.63
C ARG A 544 18.05 1.77 -1.09
N SER A 545 18.34 1.96 0.19
CA SER A 545 19.55 1.39 0.81
C SER A 545 19.49 -0.14 0.92
N PHE A 546 18.32 -0.74 1.16
CA PHE A 546 18.15 -2.19 1.15
C PHE A 546 18.27 -2.77 -0.27
N LEU A 547 17.61 -2.11 -1.22
CA LEU A 547 17.64 -2.49 -2.63
C LEU A 547 19.07 -2.39 -3.17
N ALA A 548 19.85 -1.38 -2.78
CA ALA A 548 21.26 -1.27 -3.15
C ALA A 548 22.04 -2.55 -2.82
N LEU A 549 21.83 -3.17 -1.65
CA LEU A 549 22.48 -4.44 -1.30
C LEU A 549 22.13 -5.54 -2.32
N LEU A 550 20.84 -5.70 -2.63
CA LEU A 550 20.32 -6.73 -3.54
C LEU A 550 20.77 -6.53 -4.99
N LEU A 551 20.80 -5.27 -5.45
CA LEU A 551 21.22 -4.89 -6.80
C LEU A 551 22.72 -5.10 -6.97
N LEU A 552 23.54 -4.70 -5.98
CA LEU A 552 24.99 -4.89 -6.01
C LEU A 552 25.39 -6.36 -5.99
N THR A 553 24.61 -7.22 -5.33
CA THR A 553 24.88 -8.67 -5.26
C THR A 553 24.17 -9.50 -6.34
N GLY A 554 23.46 -8.86 -7.28
CA GLY A 554 22.80 -9.53 -8.38
C GLY A 554 21.75 -10.56 -7.96
N CYS A 555 20.94 -10.18 -6.96
CA CYS A 555 19.91 -11.02 -6.35
C CYS A 555 18.52 -10.82 -6.95
N GLN A 556 18.22 -9.64 -7.50
CA GLN A 556 16.89 -9.34 -8.03
C GLN A 556 16.66 -10.07 -9.37
N GLY A 557 15.48 -10.68 -9.56
CA GLY A 557 15.16 -11.49 -10.74
C GLY A 557 15.66 -12.93 -10.67
N VAL A 558 15.96 -13.44 -9.47
CA VAL A 558 16.44 -14.81 -9.22
C VAL A 558 15.54 -15.48 -8.18
N ASN A 559 15.10 -16.72 -8.43
CA ASN A 559 14.37 -17.50 -7.41
C ASN A 559 15.23 -17.70 -6.15
N GLY A 560 14.67 -17.43 -4.97
CA GLY A 560 15.39 -17.42 -3.71
C GLY A 560 16.24 -16.18 -3.47
N GLY A 561 16.13 -15.17 -4.33
CA GLY A 561 16.85 -13.90 -4.23
C GLY A 561 15.91 -12.71 -4.34
N GLY A 562 16.42 -11.54 -3.97
CA GLY A 562 15.75 -10.28 -4.25
C GLY A 562 14.99 -9.68 -3.06
N TRP A 563 14.18 -8.69 -3.37
CA TRP A 563 13.40 -7.93 -2.41
C TRP A 563 12.02 -8.55 -2.23
N ALA A 564 11.68 -8.84 -0.98
CA ALA A 564 10.43 -9.48 -0.58
C ALA A 564 9.67 -8.56 0.39
N HIS A 565 9.04 -7.52 -0.16
CA HIS A 565 8.21 -6.59 0.61
C HIS A 565 6.81 -7.13 0.81
N TYR A 566 6.38 -7.18 2.07
CA TYR A 566 5.01 -7.59 2.39
C TYR A 566 4.36 -6.62 3.36
N VAL A 567 3.15 -6.19 3.03
CA VAL A 567 2.35 -5.20 3.76
C VAL A 567 0.88 -5.63 3.73
N GLY A 568 0.00 -4.89 3.07
CA GLY A 568 -1.35 -5.31 2.66
C GLY A 568 -1.37 -6.19 1.40
N GLN A 569 -2.55 -6.77 1.14
CA GLN A 569 -2.84 -7.73 0.06
C GLN A 569 -3.11 -7.01 -1.27
N GLU A 570 -2.09 -6.37 -1.83
CA GLU A 570 -2.26 -5.45 -2.96
C GLU A 570 -2.47 -6.17 -4.31
N LYS A 571 -1.86 -7.35 -4.49
CA LYS A 571 -1.79 -8.04 -5.78
C LYS A 571 -3.09 -8.73 -6.22
N VAL A 572 -3.88 -8.01 -7.00
CA VAL A 572 -5.01 -8.55 -7.78
C VAL A 572 -4.46 -9.29 -8.98
N ARG A 573 -4.29 -10.62 -8.90
CA ARG A 573 -3.68 -11.40 -9.98
C ARG A 573 -4.41 -11.23 -11.33
N PRO A 574 -5.76 -11.35 -11.42
CA PRO A 574 -6.49 -11.08 -12.64
C PRO A 574 -6.73 -9.57 -12.88
N LEU A 575 -5.64 -8.79 -12.96
CA LEU A 575 -5.66 -7.33 -12.92
C LEU A 575 -6.43 -6.72 -14.08
N THR A 576 -6.18 -7.18 -15.31
CA THR A 576 -6.82 -6.63 -16.52
C THR A 576 -8.34 -6.72 -16.45
N GLY A 577 -8.88 -7.91 -16.17
CA GLY A 577 -10.33 -8.14 -16.10
C GLY A 577 -10.98 -7.39 -14.95
N TRP A 578 -10.34 -7.38 -13.77
CA TRP A 578 -10.82 -6.60 -12.63
C TRP A 578 -10.84 -5.10 -12.92
N ALA A 579 -9.77 -4.52 -13.45
CA ALA A 579 -9.66 -3.08 -13.69
C ALA A 579 -10.70 -2.59 -14.71
N GLN A 580 -10.97 -3.37 -15.77
CA GLN A 580 -12.01 -3.04 -16.76
C GLN A 580 -13.37 -2.84 -16.09
N LEU A 581 -13.76 -3.76 -15.20
CA LEU A 581 -15.06 -3.71 -14.55
C LEU A 581 -15.10 -2.71 -13.40
N ALA A 582 -14.09 -2.72 -12.52
CA ALA A 582 -14.02 -1.92 -11.31
C ALA A 582 -14.02 -0.43 -11.61
N PHE A 583 -13.44 0.01 -12.73
CA PHE A 583 -13.39 1.42 -13.09
C PHE A 583 -14.36 1.79 -14.23
N GLY A 584 -15.25 0.88 -14.64
CA GLY A 584 -16.24 1.15 -15.68
C GLY A 584 -15.63 1.43 -17.07
N LEU A 585 -14.42 0.93 -17.32
CA LEU A 585 -13.64 1.22 -18.54
C LEU A 585 -14.25 0.57 -19.79
N ASP A 586 -15.13 -0.39 -19.60
CA ASP A 586 -15.97 -0.99 -20.62
C ASP A 586 -17.07 -0.05 -21.13
N TRP A 587 -17.42 0.99 -20.37
CA TRP A 587 -18.44 2.00 -20.74
C TRP A 587 -17.87 3.39 -21.04
N ALA A 588 -16.95 3.87 -20.20
CA ALA A 588 -16.42 5.22 -20.31
C ALA A 588 -14.96 5.26 -19.85
N ARG A 589 -14.15 6.08 -20.53
CA ARG A 589 -12.75 6.32 -20.19
C ARG A 589 -12.47 7.82 -20.30
N PRO A 590 -11.67 8.41 -19.40
CA PRO A 590 -11.07 7.84 -18.19
C PRO A 590 -11.96 7.98 -16.93
N PRO A 591 -11.70 7.20 -15.87
CA PRO A 591 -12.30 7.38 -14.54
C PRO A 591 -11.61 8.53 -13.76
N ARG A 592 -12.15 8.90 -12.58
CA ARG A 592 -11.47 9.77 -11.61
C ARG A 592 -10.80 8.94 -10.52
N GLN A 593 -9.48 8.81 -10.58
CA GLN A 593 -8.65 8.10 -9.60
C GLN A 593 -7.79 9.11 -8.82
N MET A 594 -7.96 9.17 -7.49
CA MET A 594 -7.36 10.19 -6.62
C MET A 594 -6.29 9.59 -5.70
N ALA A 595 -5.15 10.27 -5.58
CA ALA A 595 -4.16 9.96 -4.54
C ALA A 595 -4.72 10.31 -3.15
N GLY A 596 -4.84 9.30 -2.28
CA GLY A 596 -5.60 9.39 -1.04
C GLY A 596 -4.93 10.31 -0.01
N THR A 597 -3.61 10.26 0.12
CA THR A 597 -2.85 11.06 1.09
C THR A 597 -3.03 12.58 0.88
N PRO A 598 -2.76 13.15 -0.32
CA PRO A 598 -3.00 14.59 -0.54
C PRO A 598 -4.49 14.95 -0.45
N PHE A 599 -5.40 14.06 -0.85
CA PHE A 599 -6.85 14.28 -0.67
C PHE A 599 -7.20 14.46 0.81
N TRP A 600 -6.78 13.54 1.68
CA TRP A 600 -7.10 13.62 3.11
C TRP A 600 -6.41 14.80 3.80
N TYR A 601 -5.18 15.11 3.43
CA TYR A 601 -4.44 16.24 3.98
C TYR A 601 -5.16 17.58 3.74
N LEU A 602 -5.69 17.79 2.52
CA LEU A 602 -6.49 18.99 2.19
C LEU A 602 -7.92 18.92 2.74
N ALA A 603 -8.61 17.78 2.64
CA ALA A 603 -10.01 17.63 3.05
C ALA A 603 -10.22 17.66 4.57
N THR A 604 -9.16 17.45 5.35
CA THR A 604 -9.20 17.46 6.83
C THR A 604 -8.41 18.62 7.43
N ASP A 605 -7.97 19.58 6.59
CA ASP A 605 -7.25 20.79 6.97
C ASP A 605 -5.97 20.57 7.79
N GLN A 606 -5.36 19.39 7.69
CA GLN A 606 -4.13 19.09 8.41
C GLN A 606 -2.97 20.00 7.99
N TRP A 607 -3.04 20.58 6.79
CA TRP A 607 -2.11 21.56 6.24
C TRP A 607 -2.05 22.88 7.02
N ARG A 608 -3.12 23.23 7.73
CA ARG A 608 -3.20 24.47 8.53
C ARG A 608 -2.32 24.44 9.79
N TYR A 609 -1.75 23.29 10.08
CA TYR A 609 -0.99 22.99 11.31
C TYR A 609 0.48 22.62 11.01
N ASP A 610 0.97 22.87 9.79
CA ASP A 610 2.38 22.70 9.45
C ASP A 610 3.19 23.93 9.85
N SER A 611 3.87 23.86 10.99
CA SER A 611 4.75 24.93 11.51
C SER A 611 6.09 25.06 10.79
N PHE A 612 6.24 24.50 9.59
CA PHE A 612 7.47 24.50 8.79
C PHE A 612 7.16 24.72 7.30
N PHE A 613 8.18 25.12 6.55
CA PHE A 613 8.15 25.17 5.09
C PHE A 613 8.82 23.94 4.47
N ALA A 614 8.52 23.65 3.20
CA ALA A 614 9.00 22.45 2.52
C ALA A 614 10.53 22.40 2.34
N ASP A 615 11.20 23.56 2.40
CA ASP A 615 12.67 23.68 2.39
C ASP A 615 13.33 23.12 3.66
N ALA A 616 12.56 22.86 4.73
CA ALA A 616 13.06 22.12 5.91
C ALA A 616 13.58 20.71 5.56
N PHE A 617 13.18 20.15 4.42
CA PHE A 617 13.65 18.85 3.94
C PHE A 617 14.67 18.94 2.79
N ALA A 618 14.92 20.15 2.27
CA ALA A 618 15.78 20.35 1.12
C ALA A 618 17.26 20.08 1.45
N SER A 619 18.01 19.73 0.40
CA SER A 619 19.46 19.65 0.42
C SER A 619 20.08 21.05 0.46
N PRO A 620 21.19 21.26 1.18
CA PRO A 620 21.97 22.49 1.07
C PRO A 620 22.56 22.70 -0.34
N LEU A 621 22.63 21.65 -1.15
CA LEU A 621 23.07 21.68 -2.55
C LEU A 621 21.91 21.82 -3.55
N GLY A 622 20.67 21.97 -3.05
CA GLY A 622 19.46 22.14 -3.84
C GLY A 622 19.41 23.49 -4.59
N GLY A 623 18.44 23.62 -5.48
CA GLY A 623 18.19 24.84 -6.27
C GLY A 623 17.29 25.86 -5.59
N GLN A 624 16.99 25.71 -4.29
CA GLN A 624 16.07 26.55 -3.50
C GLN A 624 14.63 26.56 -4.03
N ARG A 625 14.21 25.50 -4.72
CA ARG A 625 12.87 25.38 -5.33
C ARG A 625 11.74 25.31 -4.30
N PHE A 626 12.04 24.94 -3.07
CA PHE A 626 11.07 24.85 -1.97
C PHE A 626 11.09 26.06 -1.02
N ALA A 627 11.97 27.04 -1.27
CA ALA A 627 12.17 28.17 -0.37
C ALA A 627 10.87 28.94 -0.11
N GLY A 628 10.47 29.04 1.16
CA GLY A 628 9.25 29.74 1.58
C GLY A 628 7.94 29.15 1.05
N LYS A 629 7.95 27.92 0.51
CA LYS A 629 6.75 27.22 0.05
C LYS A 629 6.26 26.26 1.10
N THR A 630 4.95 26.27 1.36
CA THR A 630 4.32 25.25 2.20
C THR A 630 4.11 23.95 1.41
N VAL A 631 3.88 22.85 2.12
CA VAL A 631 3.53 21.57 1.48
C VAL A 631 2.21 21.67 0.69
N ALA A 632 1.24 22.47 1.16
CA ALA A 632 0.00 22.74 0.45
C ALA A 632 0.25 23.45 -0.91
N ASP A 633 1.17 24.42 -0.94
CA ASP A 633 1.58 25.08 -2.19
C ASP A 633 2.16 24.06 -3.19
N LEU A 634 2.97 23.11 -2.72
CA LEU A 634 3.54 22.06 -3.57
C LEU A 634 2.48 21.06 -4.08
N ILE A 635 1.42 20.78 -3.32
CA ILE A 635 0.28 19.96 -3.79
C ILE A 635 -0.50 20.71 -4.88
N ALA A 636 -0.80 21.99 -4.68
CA ALA A 636 -1.45 22.81 -5.69
C ALA A 636 -0.63 22.87 -6.98
N ARG A 637 0.70 23.01 -6.85
CA ARG A 637 1.64 22.93 -7.98
C ARG A 637 1.61 21.58 -8.69
N SER A 638 1.73 20.49 -7.94
CA SER A 638 1.68 19.13 -8.51
C SER A 638 0.36 18.87 -9.25
N ALA A 639 -0.77 19.33 -8.70
CA ALA A 639 -2.08 19.21 -9.34
C ALA A 639 -2.16 19.96 -10.68
N ARG A 640 -1.74 21.23 -10.72
CA ARG A 640 -1.82 22.05 -11.95
C ARG A 640 -0.78 21.68 -13.00
N SER A 641 0.35 21.09 -12.61
CA SER A 641 1.35 20.51 -13.52
C SER A 641 0.90 19.16 -14.10
N GLY A 642 -0.20 18.58 -13.62
CA GLY A 642 -0.68 17.28 -14.04
C GLY A 642 0.11 16.12 -13.48
N TRP A 643 0.89 16.33 -12.43
CA TRP A 643 1.74 15.30 -11.84
C TRP A 643 0.93 14.33 -10.98
N MET A 644 0.14 14.87 -10.04
CA MET A 644 -0.78 14.10 -9.21
C MET A 644 -2.22 14.48 -9.53
N PRO A 645 -3.17 13.53 -9.42
CA PRO A 645 -4.59 13.86 -9.59
C PRO A 645 -5.07 14.82 -8.49
N SER A 646 -6.02 15.68 -8.82
CA SER A 646 -6.72 16.54 -7.87
C SER A 646 -8.22 16.49 -8.13
N TYR A 647 -8.96 15.94 -7.16
CA TYR A 647 -10.41 15.89 -7.17
C TYR A 647 -10.96 16.30 -5.80
N PRO A 648 -11.82 17.32 -5.70
CA PRO A 648 -12.25 18.25 -6.75
C PRO A 648 -11.14 18.85 -7.63
N THR A 649 -11.40 18.99 -8.93
CA THR A 649 -10.40 19.52 -9.87
C THR A 649 -10.43 21.03 -9.93
N PHE A 650 -11.58 21.60 -10.31
CA PHE A 650 -11.75 23.02 -10.50
C PHE A 650 -12.79 23.58 -9.53
N ASN A 651 -12.78 24.89 -9.30
CA ASN A 651 -13.75 25.60 -8.47
C ASN A 651 -15.16 25.76 -9.09
N ARG A 652 -15.45 25.02 -10.16
CA ARG A 652 -16.74 25.04 -10.88
C ARG A 652 -17.18 23.60 -11.19
N ASN A 653 -18.49 23.42 -11.37
CA ASN A 653 -19.05 22.12 -11.75
C ASN A 653 -18.50 21.69 -13.13
N PRO A 654 -17.79 20.55 -13.24
CA PRO A 654 -17.19 20.13 -14.50
C PRO A 654 -18.22 19.74 -15.57
N LEU A 655 -19.48 19.49 -15.20
CA LEU A 655 -20.58 19.27 -16.16
C LEU A 655 -21.02 20.55 -16.86
N ASP A 656 -20.97 21.67 -16.13
CA ASP A 656 -21.36 22.98 -16.66
C ASP A 656 -20.18 23.59 -17.42
N LEU A 657 -18.96 23.40 -16.91
CA LEU A 657 -17.73 23.79 -17.61
C LEU A 657 -17.57 23.07 -18.95
N ALA A 658 -17.89 21.77 -19.03
CA ALA A 658 -17.88 21.05 -20.30
C ALA A 658 -18.90 21.62 -21.30
N ALA A 659 -20.11 21.97 -20.83
CA ALA A 659 -21.14 22.56 -21.68
C ALA A 659 -20.74 23.94 -22.20
N GLU A 660 -20.16 24.78 -21.34
CA GLU A 660 -19.60 26.09 -21.71
C GLU A 660 -18.46 25.95 -22.72
N ALA A 661 -17.50 25.07 -22.44
CA ALA A 661 -16.34 24.86 -23.30
C ALA A 661 -16.74 24.36 -24.70
N LEU A 662 -17.68 23.41 -24.78
CA LEU A 662 -18.20 22.92 -26.06
C LEU A 662 -19.02 23.97 -26.81
N ALA A 663 -19.67 24.90 -26.11
CA ALA A 663 -20.39 26.01 -26.74
C ALA A 663 -19.44 27.09 -27.28
N ALA A 664 -18.36 27.38 -26.55
CA ALA A 664 -17.36 28.38 -26.91
C ALA A 664 -16.38 27.87 -27.98
N ARG A 665 -15.91 26.62 -27.85
CA ARG A 665 -14.96 25.95 -28.76
C ARG A 665 -15.36 24.48 -28.97
N PRO A 666 -16.30 24.18 -29.88
CA PRO A 666 -16.77 22.82 -30.13
C PRO A 666 -15.67 21.81 -30.46
N ASP A 667 -14.65 22.24 -31.23
CA ASP A 667 -13.56 21.40 -31.68
C ASP A 667 -12.35 21.39 -30.72
N ASP A 668 -12.31 22.30 -29.74
CA ASP A 668 -11.22 22.45 -28.77
C ASP A 668 -11.75 22.90 -27.39
N PRO A 669 -12.53 22.05 -26.70
CA PRO A 669 -13.03 22.39 -25.36
C PRO A 669 -11.89 22.52 -24.33
N ALA A 670 -10.75 21.86 -24.56
CA ALA A 670 -9.58 21.97 -23.69
C ALA A 670 -8.96 23.38 -23.75
N GLY A 671 -8.85 23.98 -24.95
CA GLY A 671 -8.34 25.33 -25.12
C GLY A 671 -9.19 26.40 -24.42
N HIS A 672 -10.52 26.24 -24.38
CA HIS A 672 -11.39 27.14 -23.59
C HIS A 672 -11.05 27.09 -22.10
N VAL A 673 -10.85 25.89 -21.55
CA VAL A 673 -10.50 25.70 -20.14
C VAL A 673 -9.13 26.32 -19.83
N VAL A 674 -8.16 26.14 -20.73
CA VAL A 674 -6.84 26.78 -20.63
C VAL A 674 -6.97 28.31 -20.63
N ASP A 675 -7.78 28.88 -21.52
CA ASP A 675 -8.02 30.33 -21.57
C ASP A 675 -8.65 30.86 -20.26
N GLU A 676 -9.62 30.13 -19.70
CA GLU A 676 -10.24 30.50 -18.42
C GLU A 676 -9.27 30.42 -17.23
N LEU A 677 -8.35 29.44 -17.23
CA LEU A 677 -7.28 29.32 -16.24
C LEU A 677 -6.27 30.45 -16.35
N ILE A 678 -5.76 30.72 -17.58
CA ILE A 678 -4.82 31.81 -17.84
C ILE A 678 -5.44 33.17 -17.49
N ALA A 679 -6.73 33.35 -17.76
CA ALA A 679 -7.45 34.58 -17.41
C ALA A 679 -7.82 34.67 -15.92
N GLY A 680 -7.56 33.64 -15.12
CA GLY A 680 -7.84 33.59 -13.68
C GLY A 680 -9.33 33.50 -13.31
N ARG A 681 -10.20 33.22 -14.28
CA ARG A 681 -11.65 33.03 -14.08
C ARG A 681 -12.01 31.62 -13.64
N LEU A 682 -11.17 30.64 -13.99
CA LEU A 682 -11.19 29.28 -13.46
C LEU A 682 -9.95 29.08 -12.58
N ARG A 683 -10.07 28.29 -11.51
CA ARG A 683 -8.96 27.92 -10.64
C ARG A 683 -8.99 26.44 -10.28
N PHE A 684 -7.83 25.87 -9.98
CA PHE A 684 -7.78 24.54 -9.40
C PHE A 684 -8.35 24.57 -7.98
N ALA A 685 -9.16 23.57 -7.62
CA ALA A 685 -9.79 23.51 -6.30
C ALA A 685 -8.77 23.31 -5.16
N ALA A 686 -7.60 22.73 -5.46
CA ALA A 686 -6.49 22.61 -4.50
C ALA A 686 -5.87 23.95 -4.10
N GLU A 687 -6.09 25.03 -4.87
CA GLU A 687 -5.65 26.39 -4.53
C GLU A 687 -6.59 27.05 -3.50
N ASP A 688 -7.80 26.53 -3.30
CA ASP A 688 -8.71 26.99 -2.25
C ASP A 688 -9.55 25.80 -1.71
N PRO A 689 -8.94 24.87 -0.97
CA PRO A 689 -9.62 23.67 -0.47
C PRO A 689 -10.67 23.98 0.62
N ASP A 690 -10.70 25.22 1.12
CA ASP A 690 -11.61 25.70 2.17
C ASP A 690 -12.82 26.45 1.60
N ALA A 691 -12.82 26.84 0.32
CA ALA A 691 -14.01 27.35 -0.36
C ALA A 691 -15.13 26.29 -0.41
N PRO A 692 -16.39 26.62 -0.03
CA PRO A 692 -17.50 25.67 0.00
C PRO A 692 -17.69 24.89 -1.31
N GLU A 693 -17.57 25.51 -2.46
CA GLU A 693 -17.65 24.85 -3.75
C GLU A 693 -16.60 23.74 -3.94
N ASN A 694 -15.49 23.75 -3.20
CA ASN A 694 -14.37 22.81 -3.32
C ASN A 694 -14.39 21.67 -2.28
N TRP A 695 -15.39 21.63 -1.41
CA TRP A 695 -15.44 20.57 -0.39
C TRP A 695 -15.88 19.23 -0.95
N PRO A 696 -15.29 18.11 -0.51
CA PRO A 696 -15.92 16.80 -0.68
C PRO A 696 -17.23 16.76 0.12
N ARG A 697 -18.34 16.54 -0.59
CA ARG A 697 -19.70 16.61 -0.03
C ARG A 697 -20.24 15.25 0.39
N VAL A 698 -19.99 14.22 -0.42
CA VAL A 698 -20.51 12.86 -0.16
C VAL A 698 -19.36 11.88 -0.14
N LEU A 699 -19.30 11.05 0.90
CA LEU A 699 -18.29 10.03 1.09
C LEU A 699 -18.97 8.71 1.42
N THR A 700 -18.66 7.68 0.64
CA THR A 700 -19.02 6.30 0.97
C THR A 700 -17.79 5.51 1.37
N VAL A 701 -17.85 4.87 2.54
CA VAL A 701 -16.81 3.99 3.06
C VAL A 701 -17.35 2.55 3.11
N TRP A 702 -16.68 1.61 2.45
CA TRP A 702 -17.03 0.19 2.54
C TRP A 702 -15.78 -0.68 2.54
N ARG A 703 -15.85 -1.83 3.21
CA ARG A 703 -14.70 -2.75 3.41
C ARG A 703 -13.53 -2.08 4.15
N ALA A 704 -13.82 -1.03 4.91
CA ALA A 704 -12.85 -0.22 5.61
C ALA A 704 -13.42 0.40 6.88
N ASN A 705 -12.56 0.55 7.86
CA ASN A 705 -12.79 1.40 9.03
C ASN A 705 -11.86 2.61 8.97
N LEU A 706 -12.16 3.58 8.10
CA LEU A 706 -11.34 4.78 7.90
C LEU A 706 -11.08 5.51 9.22
N ILE A 707 -12.13 5.86 9.96
CA ILE A 707 -12.03 6.70 11.16
C ILE A 707 -11.35 5.98 12.33
N GLY A 708 -11.56 4.67 12.48
CA GLY A 708 -10.97 3.88 13.58
C GLY A 708 -9.64 3.20 13.27
N SER A 709 -9.23 3.15 12.01
CA SER A 709 -8.08 2.37 11.55
C SER A 709 -7.08 3.19 10.74
N SER A 710 -7.43 3.62 9.52
CA SER A 710 -6.43 4.17 8.59
C SER A 710 -6.31 5.70 8.58
N GLY A 711 -7.27 6.42 9.18
CA GLY A 711 -7.36 7.87 9.32
C GLY A 711 -6.26 8.50 10.17
N LYS A 712 -5.06 8.72 9.63
CA LYS A 712 -4.01 9.52 10.30
C LYS A 712 -4.51 10.95 10.50
N GLY A 713 -4.31 11.50 11.71
CA GLY A 713 -4.96 12.74 12.09
C GLY A 713 -6.44 12.55 12.44
N HIS A 714 -6.77 11.52 13.22
CA HIS A 714 -8.15 11.16 13.59
C HIS A 714 -8.96 12.39 14.04
N GLU A 715 -8.40 13.22 14.92
CA GLU A 715 -9.10 14.40 15.46
C GLU A 715 -9.37 15.47 14.39
N TYR A 716 -8.52 15.58 13.37
CA TYR A 716 -8.71 16.50 12.24
C TYR A 716 -9.82 16.01 11.30
N PHE A 717 -9.94 14.69 11.09
CA PHE A 717 -11.12 14.10 10.42
C PHE A 717 -12.41 14.47 11.18
N LEU A 718 -12.41 14.35 12.51
CA LEU A 718 -13.58 14.67 13.32
C LEU A 718 -13.96 16.15 13.20
N ARG A 719 -12.99 17.06 13.31
CA ARG A 719 -13.21 18.52 13.29
C ARG A 719 -13.62 19.03 11.90
N HIS A 720 -12.74 18.85 10.91
CA HIS A 720 -12.84 19.55 9.63
C HIS A 720 -13.73 18.81 8.64
N LEU A 721 -13.57 17.48 8.51
CA LEU A 721 -14.39 16.71 7.58
C LEU A 721 -15.78 16.41 8.13
N LEU A 722 -15.87 15.88 9.35
CA LEU A 722 -17.13 15.39 9.91
C LEU A 722 -17.93 16.45 10.68
N GLY A 723 -17.27 17.46 11.26
CA GLY A 723 -17.94 18.46 12.08
C GLY A 723 -18.42 17.93 13.44
N ALA A 724 -17.82 16.84 13.89
CA ALA A 724 -18.06 16.19 15.18
C ALA A 724 -17.17 16.79 16.29
N ASP A 725 -17.41 16.39 17.53
CA ASP A 725 -16.53 16.78 18.64
C ASP A 725 -15.13 16.17 18.44
N ALA A 726 -14.08 17.00 18.54
CA ALA A 726 -12.70 16.62 18.32
C ALA A 726 -11.80 17.11 19.47
N ALA A 727 -10.64 16.47 19.63
CA ALA A 727 -9.64 16.74 20.66
C ALA A 727 -8.31 17.26 20.07
N VAL A 728 -8.35 17.99 18.95
CA VAL A 728 -7.18 18.68 18.39
C VAL A 728 -6.60 19.63 19.43
N ARG A 729 -5.28 19.57 19.65
CA ARG A 729 -4.56 20.43 20.61
C ARG A 729 -3.56 21.38 19.95
N ALA A 730 -3.27 21.20 18.66
CA ALA A 730 -2.38 22.04 17.90
C ALA A 730 -3.07 23.36 17.56
N ASP A 731 -2.30 24.44 17.60
CA ASP A 731 -2.72 25.74 17.09
C ASP A 731 -2.50 25.80 15.58
N GLU A 732 -3.38 26.53 14.88
CA GLU A 732 -3.17 26.85 13.47
C GLU A 732 -1.98 27.81 13.32
N VAL A 733 -1.28 27.73 12.19
CA VAL A 733 -0.10 28.56 11.97
C VAL A 733 -0.44 30.06 11.89
N GLY A 734 0.46 30.87 12.46
CA GLY A 734 0.38 32.33 12.36
C GLY A 734 0.61 32.84 10.93
N PRO A 735 0.36 34.14 10.66
CA PRO A 735 0.46 34.74 9.32
C PRO A 735 1.76 34.45 8.58
N ASP A 736 2.90 34.43 9.29
CA ASP A 736 4.22 34.23 8.70
C ASP A 736 4.48 32.79 8.23
N GLY A 737 3.67 31.82 8.66
CA GLY A 737 3.76 30.40 8.27
C GLY A 737 2.68 29.95 7.28
N ARG A 738 1.86 30.89 6.76
CA ARG A 738 0.75 30.56 5.85
C ARG A 738 1.25 30.26 4.43
N PRO A 739 0.49 29.46 3.65
CA PRO A 739 0.77 29.25 2.23
C PRO A 739 0.78 30.55 1.42
N THR A 740 1.48 30.53 0.29
CA THR A 740 1.56 31.66 -0.64
C THR A 740 0.66 31.51 -1.87
N GLU A 741 0.33 30.27 -2.25
CA GLU A 741 -0.47 29.94 -3.42
C GLU A 741 -1.82 29.32 -3.05
N VAL A 742 -1.94 28.75 -1.86
CA VAL A 742 -3.21 28.24 -1.32
C VAL A 742 -3.91 29.32 -0.49
N VAL A 743 -5.20 29.56 -0.76
CA VAL A 743 -6.01 30.56 -0.07
C VAL A 743 -6.21 30.18 1.39
N TRP A 744 -5.86 31.11 2.30
CA TRP A 744 -6.13 30.97 3.72
C TRP A 744 -7.44 31.68 4.10
N HIS A 745 -8.38 30.92 4.66
CA HIS A 745 -9.57 31.46 5.32
C HIS A 745 -9.33 31.58 6.82
N ASP A 746 -9.54 32.74 7.44
CA ASP A 746 -9.26 32.93 8.88
C ASP A 746 -10.12 32.04 9.79
N ASN A 747 -11.31 31.64 9.33
CA ASN A 747 -12.13 30.63 10.01
C ASN A 747 -12.06 29.32 9.23
N ALA A 748 -11.35 28.33 9.77
CA ALA A 748 -11.30 27.00 9.18
C ALA A 748 -12.71 26.38 9.11
N PRO A 749 -13.09 25.78 7.98
CA PRO A 749 -14.39 25.11 7.85
C PRO A 749 -14.49 23.88 8.76
N GLU A 750 -15.67 23.71 9.38
CA GLU A 750 -16.01 22.50 10.12
C GLU A 750 -17.15 21.74 9.45
N GLY A 751 -17.00 20.43 9.32
CA GLY A 751 -18.03 19.57 8.72
C GLY A 751 -18.18 19.79 7.22
N LYS A 752 -17.08 19.66 6.48
CA LYS A 752 -17.07 19.73 5.01
C LYS A 752 -18.02 18.72 4.37
N LEU A 753 -18.17 17.55 4.99
CA LEU A 753 -18.91 16.40 4.47
C LEU A 753 -20.40 16.45 4.79
N ASP A 754 -21.23 16.60 3.76
CA ASP A 754 -22.70 16.60 3.86
C ASP A 754 -23.23 15.19 4.17
N LEU A 755 -22.74 14.12 3.54
CA LEU A 755 -23.18 12.74 3.81
C LEU A 755 -21.99 11.77 3.99
N LEU A 756 -21.98 11.05 5.11
CA LEU A 756 -21.15 9.86 5.33
C LEU A 756 -22.01 8.60 5.29
N LEU A 757 -21.81 7.77 4.27
CA LEU A 757 -22.38 6.43 4.15
C LEU A 757 -21.33 5.37 4.53
N CYS A 758 -21.69 4.41 5.39
CA CYS A 758 -20.87 3.24 5.65
C CYS A 758 -21.60 1.92 5.34
N LEU A 759 -20.90 0.99 4.68
CA LEU A 759 -21.33 -0.41 4.53
C LEU A 759 -20.40 -1.29 5.36
N ASP A 760 -20.96 -1.98 6.34
CA ASP A 760 -20.19 -2.85 7.22
C ASP A 760 -21.10 -3.96 7.81
N PHE A 761 -20.51 -5.09 8.18
CA PHE A 761 -21.23 -6.15 8.89
C PHE A 761 -21.14 -5.98 10.41
N ARG A 762 -20.22 -5.14 10.92
CA ARG A 762 -20.08 -4.84 12.36
C ARG A 762 -20.07 -3.33 12.63
N MET A 763 -20.45 -2.92 13.84
CA MET A 763 -20.33 -1.53 14.24
C MET A 763 -18.86 -1.16 14.51
N THR A 764 -18.30 -0.29 13.68
CA THR A 764 -16.94 0.24 13.74
C THR A 764 -16.94 1.72 14.12
N SER A 765 -15.79 2.33 14.41
CA SER A 765 -15.75 3.79 14.56
C SER A 765 -16.32 4.51 13.34
N SER A 766 -16.02 4.06 12.13
CA SER A 766 -16.56 4.69 10.91
C SER A 766 -18.09 4.63 10.87
N THR A 767 -18.70 3.48 11.19
CA THR A 767 -20.17 3.38 11.24
C THR A 767 -20.76 4.21 12.39
N MET A 768 -20.08 4.31 13.53
CA MET A 768 -20.53 5.15 14.65
C MET A 768 -20.57 6.64 14.32
N PHE A 769 -19.70 7.09 13.42
CA PHE A 769 -19.68 8.46 12.91
C PHE A 769 -20.51 8.66 11.62
N ALA A 770 -20.96 7.59 10.96
CA ALA A 770 -21.75 7.68 9.73
C ALA A 770 -23.14 8.30 9.95
N ASP A 771 -23.70 8.87 8.89
CA ASP A 771 -25.09 9.35 8.88
C ASP A 771 -26.05 8.20 8.54
N ILE A 772 -25.63 7.34 7.60
CA ILE A 772 -26.34 6.14 7.19
C ILE A 772 -25.39 4.95 7.24
N VAL A 773 -25.88 3.84 7.79
CA VAL A 773 -25.16 2.57 7.85
C VAL A 773 -26.00 1.49 7.18
N LEU A 774 -25.42 0.82 6.19
CA LEU A 774 -26.06 -0.28 5.47
C LEU A 774 -25.46 -1.63 5.92
N PRO A 775 -26.30 -2.63 6.25
CA PRO A 775 -25.84 -3.91 6.77
C PRO A 775 -25.24 -4.76 5.64
N ALA A 776 -23.92 -4.94 5.67
CA ALA A 776 -23.22 -5.79 4.72
C ALA A 776 -23.36 -7.28 5.09
N ALA A 777 -23.35 -8.14 4.07
CA ALA A 777 -23.18 -9.58 4.23
C ALA A 777 -21.75 -9.89 4.69
N THR A 778 -21.60 -10.90 5.54
CA THR A 778 -20.27 -11.40 5.92
C THR A 778 -19.63 -12.17 4.75
N TRP A 779 -18.37 -12.56 4.92
CA TRP A 779 -17.63 -13.33 3.91
C TRP A 779 -18.19 -14.74 3.69
N TYR A 780 -18.98 -15.26 4.63
CA TYR A 780 -19.62 -16.57 4.54
C TYR A 780 -21.05 -16.48 3.97
N GLU A 781 -21.41 -15.34 3.40
CA GLU A 781 -22.77 -15.03 2.95
C GLU A 781 -22.79 -14.43 1.52
N LYS A 782 -21.67 -14.48 0.78
CA LYS A 782 -21.54 -13.87 -0.57
C LYS A 782 -20.64 -14.62 -1.53
N HIS A 783 -20.78 -14.34 -2.83
CA HIS A 783 -19.83 -14.75 -3.86
C HIS A 783 -18.84 -13.63 -4.17
N ASP A 784 -17.57 -13.99 -4.34
CA ASP A 784 -16.47 -13.08 -4.66
C ASP A 784 -15.19 -13.89 -4.99
N LEU A 785 -14.09 -13.21 -5.29
CA LEU A 785 -12.77 -13.78 -5.56
C LEU A 785 -11.70 -13.18 -4.63
N SER A 786 -10.70 -13.99 -4.27
CA SER A 786 -9.50 -13.58 -3.54
C SER A 786 -8.22 -14.02 -4.23
N SER A 787 -7.20 -13.15 -4.23
CA SER A 787 -5.81 -13.45 -4.61
C SER A 787 -4.83 -12.70 -3.72
N THR A 788 -3.55 -13.07 -3.75
CA THR A 788 -2.52 -12.42 -2.93
C THR A 788 -1.14 -12.54 -3.58
N ASP A 789 -0.21 -11.72 -3.08
CA ASP A 789 1.23 -11.75 -3.31
C ASP A 789 1.85 -13.08 -2.89
N LEU A 790 1.41 -13.63 -1.75
CA LEU A 790 2.11 -14.72 -1.05
C LEU A 790 1.97 -16.09 -1.71
N HIS A 791 1.00 -16.29 -2.61
CA HIS A 791 0.83 -17.54 -3.32
C HIS A 791 0.16 -17.33 -4.69
N PRO A 792 0.35 -18.26 -5.65
CA PRO A 792 -0.11 -18.10 -7.03
C PRO A 792 -1.57 -18.53 -7.26
N TYR A 793 -2.37 -18.71 -6.22
CA TYR A 793 -3.76 -19.19 -6.35
C TYR A 793 -4.81 -18.08 -6.34
N VAL A 794 -5.85 -18.26 -7.16
CA VAL A 794 -7.14 -17.58 -7.07
C VAL A 794 -8.20 -18.57 -6.54
N HIS A 795 -9.08 -18.12 -5.65
CA HIS A 795 -10.18 -18.95 -5.10
C HIS A 795 -11.39 -18.11 -4.71
N ALA A 796 -12.54 -18.78 -4.54
CA ALA A 796 -13.83 -18.13 -4.36
C ALA A 796 -14.29 -17.99 -2.90
N PHE A 797 -15.11 -16.97 -2.68
CA PHE A 797 -16.07 -16.91 -1.57
C PHE A 797 -17.35 -17.63 -1.98
N ASN A 798 -17.94 -18.37 -1.05
CA ASN A 798 -19.29 -18.91 -1.23
C ASN A 798 -20.16 -18.66 0.00
N PRO A 799 -21.46 -18.39 -0.19
CA PRO A 799 -22.41 -18.29 0.90
C PRO A 799 -22.62 -19.67 1.52
N ALA A 800 -22.24 -19.83 2.79
CA ALA A 800 -22.60 -20.98 3.61
C ALA A 800 -24.08 -20.95 3.99
N ILE A 801 -24.65 -19.75 4.14
CA ILE A 801 -26.07 -19.49 4.34
C ILE A 801 -26.49 -18.27 3.51
N ALA A 802 -27.79 -18.09 3.31
CA ALA A 802 -28.30 -16.81 2.81
C ALA A 802 -28.01 -15.68 3.82
N PRO A 803 -27.73 -14.44 3.35
CA PRO A 803 -27.51 -13.29 4.23
C PRO A 803 -28.65 -13.13 5.27
N PRO A 804 -28.36 -13.20 6.59
CA PRO A 804 -29.39 -13.14 7.62
C PRO A 804 -29.95 -11.71 7.80
N TRP A 805 -31.11 -11.61 8.44
CA TRP A 805 -31.86 -10.35 8.67
C TRP A 805 -32.14 -9.57 7.38
N GLN A 806 -31.66 -8.34 7.27
CA GLN A 806 -31.75 -7.50 6.07
C GLN A 806 -30.36 -7.19 5.51
N THR A 807 -29.37 -8.05 5.78
CA THR A 807 -28.02 -7.85 5.26
C THR A 807 -27.99 -8.09 3.74
N ARG A 808 -27.12 -7.37 3.03
CA ARG A 808 -26.93 -7.52 1.58
C ARG A 808 -25.46 -7.56 1.24
N THR A 809 -25.10 -8.28 0.18
CA THR A 809 -23.73 -8.20 -0.37
C THR A 809 -23.44 -6.77 -0.82
N ASP A 810 -22.16 -6.38 -0.84
CA ASP A 810 -21.75 -5.06 -1.34
C ASP A 810 -22.27 -4.85 -2.79
N PHE A 811 -22.22 -5.91 -3.61
CA PHE A 811 -22.81 -5.95 -4.95
C PHE A 811 -24.30 -5.58 -4.94
N ALA A 812 -25.11 -6.25 -4.12
CA ALA A 812 -26.55 -5.99 -4.05
C ALA A 812 -26.87 -4.60 -3.46
N ALA A 813 -26.05 -4.10 -2.54
CA ALA A 813 -26.18 -2.76 -1.98
C ALA A 813 -25.95 -1.68 -3.05
N PHE A 814 -24.85 -1.76 -3.80
CA PHE A 814 -24.55 -0.82 -4.88
C PHE A 814 -25.50 -0.95 -6.07
N ALA A 815 -26.01 -2.15 -6.38
CA ALA A 815 -27.08 -2.30 -7.36
C ALA A 815 -28.38 -1.60 -6.93
N ALA A 816 -28.71 -1.62 -5.62
CA ALA A 816 -29.87 -0.89 -5.10
C ALA A 816 -29.66 0.63 -5.13
N ILE A 817 -28.47 1.11 -4.75
CA ILE A 817 -28.10 2.53 -4.85
C ILE A 817 -28.15 2.98 -6.32
N GLY A 818 -27.57 2.21 -7.24
CA GLY A 818 -27.58 2.50 -8.68
C GLY A 818 -29.00 2.62 -9.24
N ARG A 819 -29.93 1.72 -8.87
CA ARG A 819 -31.34 1.83 -9.29
C ARG A 819 -32.03 3.08 -8.74
N ALA A 820 -31.85 3.39 -7.47
CA ALA A 820 -32.42 4.60 -6.86
C ALA A 820 -31.82 5.87 -7.49
N PHE A 821 -30.50 5.88 -7.72
CA PHE A 821 -29.78 6.95 -8.40
C PHE A 821 -30.30 7.17 -9.82
N SER A 822 -30.33 6.12 -10.65
CA SER A 822 -30.82 6.18 -12.03
C SER A 822 -32.24 6.71 -12.13
N LYS A 823 -33.13 6.31 -11.20
CA LYS A 823 -34.51 6.81 -11.14
C LYS A 823 -34.55 8.32 -10.92
N LEU A 824 -33.81 8.84 -9.94
CA LEU A 824 -33.78 10.27 -9.64
C LEU A 824 -33.03 11.08 -10.71
N ALA A 825 -31.95 10.52 -11.25
CA ALA A 825 -31.14 11.15 -12.28
C ALA A 825 -31.90 11.41 -13.59
N LYS A 826 -32.94 10.61 -13.88
CA LYS A 826 -33.84 10.83 -15.03
C LYS A 826 -34.45 12.22 -15.03
N ASP A 827 -34.89 12.69 -13.87
CA ASP A 827 -35.62 13.96 -13.76
C ASP A 827 -34.68 15.14 -13.47
N HIS A 828 -33.46 14.88 -12.97
CA HIS A 828 -32.56 15.92 -12.44
C HIS A 828 -31.22 16.10 -13.18
N LEU A 829 -30.73 15.09 -13.91
CA LEU A 829 -29.40 15.12 -14.54
C LEU A 829 -29.43 14.83 -16.04
N GLY A 830 -30.14 13.79 -16.48
CA GLY A 830 -30.16 13.35 -17.88
C GLY A 830 -28.79 12.90 -18.39
N VAL A 831 -28.56 13.03 -19.70
CA VAL A 831 -27.25 12.78 -20.32
C VAL A 831 -26.45 14.09 -20.34
N ARG A 832 -25.22 14.07 -19.82
CA ARG A 832 -24.36 15.25 -19.71
C ARG A 832 -22.95 14.95 -20.22
N ARG A 833 -22.23 16.00 -20.59
CA ARG A 833 -20.79 15.96 -20.87
C ARG A 833 -20.06 16.42 -19.62
N ASP A 834 -18.99 15.73 -19.26
CA ASP A 834 -18.20 15.97 -18.06
C ASP A 834 -16.74 16.21 -18.44
N LEU A 835 -16.15 17.29 -17.95
CA LEU A 835 -14.74 17.59 -18.15
C LEU A 835 -13.89 16.95 -17.05
N VAL A 836 -13.03 16.00 -17.44
CA VAL A 836 -12.14 15.26 -16.54
C VAL A 836 -10.71 15.71 -16.77
N ALA A 837 -10.05 16.22 -15.72
CA ALA A 837 -8.62 16.46 -15.73
C ALA A 837 -7.87 15.19 -15.30
N VAL A 838 -7.08 14.62 -16.21
CA VAL A 838 -6.36 13.36 -16.02
C VAL A 838 -4.88 13.69 -15.79
N PRO A 839 -4.25 13.20 -14.72
CA PRO A 839 -2.81 13.41 -14.54
C PRO A 839 -2.02 12.74 -15.67
N LEU A 840 -0.75 13.09 -15.80
CA LEU A 840 0.22 12.48 -16.69
C LEU A 840 0.53 11.07 -16.17
N THR A 841 0.10 10.06 -16.91
CA THR A 841 0.06 8.69 -16.42
C THR A 841 1.28 7.85 -16.79
N HIS A 842 1.79 7.08 -15.84
CA HIS A 842 2.78 6.01 -16.10
C HIS A 842 2.21 4.96 -17.05
N ASP A 843 3.09 4.26 -17.79
CA ASP A 843 2.73 3.26 -18.80
C ASP A 843 1.92 3.81 -19.98
N THR A 844 1.97 5.12 -20.17
CA THR A 844 1.41 5.83 -21.33
C THR A 844 2.43 6.84 -21.87
N PRO A 845 2.28 7.33 -23.11
CA PRO A 845 3.17 8.35 -23.65
C PRO A 845 3.30 9.63 -22.79
N ASP A 846 2.35 9.89 -21.89
CA ASP A 846 2.40 10.99 -20.92
C ASP A 846 3.68 10.97 -20.06
N GLU A 847 4.34 9.82 -19.88
CA GLU A 847 5.58 9.72 -19.11
C GLU A 847 6.79 10.38 -19.80
N LEU A 848 6.64 10.84 -21.05
CA LEU A 848 7.65 11.61 -21.79
C LEU A 848 7.43 13.14 -21.72
N ALA A 849 6.55 13.61 -20.82
CA ALA A 849 6.12 15.01 -20.79
C ALA A 849 7.18 16.01 -20.33
N ASN A 850 8.01 15.66 -19.33
CA ASN A 850 9.02 16.54 -18.74
C ASN A 850 10.45 16.10 -19.14
N PRO A 851 10.99 16.50 -20.30
CA PRO A 851 12.34 16.11 -20.71
C PRO A 851 13.38 16.52 -19.66
N HIS A 852 14.33 15.62 -19.39
CA HIS A 852 15.34 15.72 -18.33
C HIS A 852 14.78 15.97 -16.90
N GLY A 853 13.49 15.69 -16.66
CA GLY A 853 12.87 15.84 -15.35
C GLY A 853 12.90 17.29 -14.84
N VAL A 854 12.89 18.27 -15.75
CA VAL A 854 12.94 19.69 -15.43
C VAL A 854 11.56 20.18 -14.97
N ALA A 855 11.48 20.65 -13.74
CA ALA A 855 10.24 21.08 -13.10
C ALA A 855 9.89 22.54 -13.45
N ARG A 856 9.18 22.74 -14.57
CA ARG A 856 8.66 24.05 -14.99
C ARG A 856 7.22 24.27 -14.53
N ASP A 857 6.87 25.51 -14.22
CA ASP A 857 5.52 25.92 -13.82
C ASP A 857 4.91 26.93 -14.81
N TRP A 858 3.85 26.51 -15.49
CA TRP A 858 3.13 27.36 -16.44
C TRP A 858 2.41 28.53 -15.75
N HIS A 859 1.98 28.35 -14.49
CA HIS A 859 1.32 29.40 -13.71
C HIS A 859 2.28 30.52 -13.34
N ALA A 860 3.58 30.21 -13.23
CA ALA A 860 4.66 31.18 -13.03
C ALA A 860 5.21 31.76 -14.36
N GLY A 861 4.69 31.34 -15.51
CA GLY A 861 5.15 31.77 -16.84
C GLY A 861 6.44 31.11 -17.33
N GLU A 862 6.88 30.01 -16.71
CA GLU A 862 8.12 29.31 -17.08
C GLU A 862 7.96 28.43 -18.33
N CYS A 863 6.73 28.07 -18.68
CA CYS A 863 6.36 27.31 -19.87
C CYS A 863 4.90 27.60 -20.28
N PRO A 864 4.46 27.27 -21.50
CA PRO A 864 3.04 27.37 -21.87
C PRO A 864 2.20 26.31 -21.13
N ALA A 865 0.94 26.62 -20.84
CA ALA A 865 -0.04 25.66 -20.33
C ALA A 865 -0.57 24.77 -21.47
N VAL A 866 -0.09 23.53 -21.56
CA VAL A 866 -0.40 22.59 -22.63
C VAL A 866 -0.98 21.32 -22.04
N PRO A 867 -2.30 21.06 -22.20
CA PRO A 867 -2.96 19.86 -21.69
C PRO A 867 -2.25 18.58 -22.12
N GLY A 868 -1.88 17.74 -21.15
CA GLY A 868 -1.17 16.48 -21.40
C GLY A 868 0.33 16.60 -21.57
N VAL A 869 0.91 17.79 -21.38
CA VAL A 869 2.37 17.99 -21.38
C VAL A 869 2.79 18.74 -20.11
N THR A 870 2.36 19.98 -19.93
CA THR A 870 2.74 20.82 -18.78
C THR A 870 1.62 20.95 -17.74
N MET A 871 0.47 20.34 -18.00
CA MET A 871 -0.71 20.32 -17.13
C MET A 871 -1.51 19.01 -17.38
N PRO A 872 -2.55 18.69 -16.57
CA PRO A 872 -3.36 17.49 -16.80
C PRO A 872 -3.97 17.45 -18.21
N ARG A 873 -4.19 16.25 -18.77
CA ARG A 873 -5.04 16.09 -19.96
C ARG A 873 -6.47 16.49 -19.61
N LEU A 874 -7.14 17.21 -20.51
CA LEU A 874 -8.52 17.62 -20.33
C LEU A 874 -9.41 16.82 -21.27
N VAL A 875 -10.17 15.87 -20.73
CA VAL A 875 -10.97 14.91 -21.51
C VAL A 875 -12.46 15.10 -21.24
N VAL A 876 -13.24 15.23 -22.31
CA VAL A 876 -14.70 15.28 -22.21
C VAL A 876 -15.29 13.88 -22.26
N VAL A 877 -15.99 13.48 -21.20
CA VAL A 877 -16.65 12.18 -21.06
C VAL A 877 -18.16 12.35 -21.10
N GLU A 878 -18.87 11.55 -21.89
CA GLU A 878 -20.33 11.50 -21.84
C GLU A 878 -20.81 10.62 -20.68
N ARG A 879 -21.74 11.14 -19.87
CA ARG A 879 -22.36 10.45 -18.76
C ARG A 879 -23.86 10.40 -18.95
N ASP A 880 -24.37 9.18 -19.04
CA ASP A 880 -25.79 8.90 -19.10
C ASP A 880 -26.25 8.46 -17.70
N TYR A 881 -26.54 9.45 -16.87
CA TYR A 881 -26.91 9.21 -15.48
C TYR A 881 -28.17 8.34 -15.31
N PRO A 882 -29.23 8.49 -16.15
CA PRO A 882 -30.39 7.62 -16.10
C PRO A 882 -30.09 6.13 -16.32
N SER A 883 -29.08 5.77 -17.14
CA SER A 883 -28.75 4.37 -17.43
C SER A 883 -27.69 3.73 -16.53
N VAL A 884 -27.22 4.41 -15.48
CA VAL A 884 -26.18 3.88 -14.57
C VAL A 884 -26.50 2.48 -14.04
N ALA A 885 -27.73 2.22 -13.58
CA ALA A 885 -28.14 0.89 -13.10
C ALA A 885 -28.00 -0.20 -14.17
N ASP A 886 -28.41 0.10 -15.40
CA ASP A 886 -28.34 -0.84 -16.53
C ASP A 886 -26.88 -1.08 -16.94
N ARG A 887 -26.06 -0.01 -16.95
CA ARG A 887 -24.61 -0.09 -17.22
C ARG A 887 -23.85 -0.87 -16.15
N MET A 888 -24.27 -0.76 -14.89
CA MET A 888 -23.70 -1.58 -13.81
C MET A 888 -23.95 -3.08 -14.05
N ALA A 889 -25.14 -3.44 -14.55
CA ALA A 889 -25.57 -4.81 -14.77
C ALA A 889 -25.19 -5.40 -16.15
N ALA A 890 -24.36 -4.70 -16.94
CA ALA A 890 -24.00 -5.12 -18.30
C ALA A 890 -22.53 -4.82 -18.63
N LEU A 891 -21.90 -5.68 -19.42
CA LEU A 891 -20.58 -5.43 -19.98
C LEU A 891 -20.67 -4.43 -21.14
N GLY A 892 -20.01 -3.30 -20.97
CA GLY A 892 -20.04 -2.18 -21.89
C GLY A 892 -19.39 -2.46 -23.25
N PRO A 893 -19.73 -1.66 -24.27
CA PRO A 893 -19.29 -1.87 -25.65
C PRO A 893 -17.82 -1.51 -25.90
N LEU A 894 -17.14 -0.81 -25.01
CA LEU A 894 -15.71 -0.50 -25.20
C LEU A 894 -14.80 -1.71 -24.98
N ALA A 895 -15.26 -2.73 -24.22
CA ALA A 895 -14.51 -3.97 -24.08
C ALA A 895 -14.27 -4.64 -25.44
N GLU A 896 -15.27 -4.63 -26.33
CA GLU A 896 -15.21 -5.17 -27.68
C GLU A 896 -14.59 -4.18 -28.68
N ARG A 897 -14.99 -2.90 -28.63
CA ARG A 897 -14.57 -1.91 -29.63
C ARG A 897 -13.14 -1.41 -29.48
N VAL A 898 -12.63 -1.38 -28.24
CA VAL A 898 -11.32 -0.79 -27.91
C VAL A 898 -10.41 -1.82 -27.25
N GLY A 899 -10.95 -2.87 -26.64
CA GLY A 899 -10.17 -3.84 -25.86
C GLY A 899 -9.74 -3.30 -24.51
N ALA A 900 -8.75 -3.93 -23.89
CA ALA A 900 -8.17 -3.50 -22.61
C ALA A 900 -6.68 -3.19 -22.74
N THR A 901 -6.17 -2.37 -21.83
CA THR A 901 -4.74 -2.07 -21.74
C THR A 901 -4.31 -2.19 -20.29
N THR A 902 -3.24 -2.95 -20.04
CA THR A 902 -2.63 -3.11 -18.70
C THR A 902 -1.13 -3.06 -18.84
N LYS A 903 -0.47 -2.20 -18.05
CA LYS A 903 1.00 -1.99 -18.10
C LYS A 903 1.55 -1.72 -19.51
N GLY A 904 0.77 -0.99 -20.30
CA GLY A 904 1.06 -0.69 -21.70
C GLY A 904 0.74 -1.81 -22.69
N VAL A 905 0.45 -3.04 -22.29
CA VAL A 905 0.09 -4.17 -23.17
C VAL A 905 -1.38 -4.11 -23.55
N ASN A 906 -1.68 -4.30 -24.83
CA ASN A 906 -3.05 -4.22 -25.35
C ASN A 906 -3.67 -5.61 -25.57
N TYR A 907 -4.94 -5.76 -25.23
CA TYR A 907 -5.71 -6.98 -25.35
C TYR A 907 -6.98 -6.73 -26.16
N ASP A 908 -7.20 -7.53 -27.20
CA ASP A 908 -8.52 -7.69 -27.82
C ASP A 908 -9.36 -8.63 -26.94
N LEU A 909 -10.58 -8.21 -26.62
CA LEU A 909 -11.50 -8.97 -25.75
C LEU A 909 -12.74 -9.46 -26.50
N SER A 910 -12.76 -9.41 -27.82
CA SER A 910 -13.94 -9.77 -28.63
C SER A 910 -14.43 -11.20 -28.36
N ASP A 911 -13.51 -12.16 -28.28
CA ASP A 911 -13.84 -13.57 -28.00
C ASP A 911 -14.33 -13.78 -26.55
N GLU A 912 -13.76 -13.04 -25.60
CA GLU A 912 -14.20 -13.05 -24.20
C GLU A 912 -15.60 -12.44 -24.06
N VAL A 913 -15.91 -11.38 -24.81
CA VAL A 913 -17.26 -10.78 -24.87
C VAL A 913 -18.27 -11.80 -25.43
N GLU A 914 -17.94 -12.52 -26.50
CA GLU A 914 -18.81 -13.58 -27.05
C GLU A 914 -18.97 -14.77 -26.08
N TYR A 915 -17.89 -15.14 -25.39
CA TYR A 915 -17.95 -16.16 -24.34
C TYR A 915 -18.91 -15.74 -23.21
N LEU A 916 -18.76 -14.53 -22.68
CA LEU A 916 -19.59 -14.01 -21.60
C LEU A 916 -21.06 -13.84 -22.04
N ALA A 917 -21.31 -13.46 -23.30
CA ALA A 917 -22.66 -13.43 -23.86
C ALA A 917 -23.35 -14.81 -23.79
N ARG A 918 -22.61 -15.88 -24.05
CA ARG A 918 -23.12 -17.27 -23.97
C ARG A 918 -23.20 -17.77 -22.52
N HIS A 919 -22.21 -17.44 -21.69
CA HIS A 919 -22.10 -17.96 -20.33
C HIS A 919 -23.02 -17.22 -19.34
N ASN A 920 -22.92 -15.88 -19.29
CA ASN A 920 -23.71 -15.05 -18.39
C ASN A 920 -25.10 -14.72 -18.96
N GLY A 921 -25.30 -14.97 -20.25
CA GLY A 921 -26.48 -14.54 -20.99
C GLY A 921 -26.42 -13.06 -21.38
N LEU A 922 -27.48 -12.61 -22.05
CA LEU A 922 -27.59 -11.25 -22.56
C LEU A 922 -28.61 -10.44 -21.76
N THR A 923 -28.28 -9.18 -21.54
CA THR A 923 -29.22 -8.16 -21.09
C THR A 923 -30.23 -7.81 -22.19
N PRO A 924 -31.36 -7.13 -21.87
CA PRO A 924 -32.30 -6.66 -22.88
C PRO A 924 -31.69 -5.77 -23.97
N ALA A 925 -30.56 -5.11 -23.68
CA ALA A 925 -29.80 -4.30 -24.63
C ALA A 925 -28.82 -5.12 -25.49
N GLY A 926 -28.86 -6.46 -25.42
CA GLY A 926 -28.00 -7.35 -26.21
C GLY A 926 -26.53 -7.36 -25.77
N ARG A 927 -26.21 -6.88 -24.56
CA ARG A 927 -24.86 -6.92 -23.98
C ARG A 927 -24.70 -8.07 -22.97
N PRO A 928 -23.51 -8.67 -22.79
CA PRO A 928 -23.29 -9.69 -21.77
C PRO A 928 -23.73 -9.22 -20.37
N SER A 929 -24.42 -10.09 -19.65
CA SER A 929 -24.93 -9.80 -18.30
C SER A 929 -23.80 -9.71 -17.27
N LEU A 930 -23.93 -8.72 -16.38
CA LEU A 930 -23.23 -8.58 -15.10
C LEU A 930 -24.25 -8.40 -13.97
N ALA A 931 -25.43 -9.02 -14.09
CA ALA A 931 -26.56 -8.81 -13.19
C ALA A 931 -26.38 -9.46 -11.80
N THR A 932 -25.47 -10.44 -11.69
CA THR A 932 -25.12 -11.11 -10.43
C THR A 932 -23.65 -10.97 -10.08
N ASP A 933 -23.30 -11.17 -8.81
CA ASP A 933 -21.91 -11.21 -8.35
C ASP A 933 -21.10 -12.34 -9.02
N LYS A 934 -21.74 -13.49 -9.31
CA LYS A 934 -21.16 -14.60 -10.08
C LYS A 934 -20.79 -14.20 -11.51
N ASP A 935 -21.69 -13.50 -12.21
CA ASP A 935 -21.44 -13.01 -13.57
C ASP A 935 -20.21 -12.10 -13.61
N MET A 936 -20.05 -11.27 -12.56
CA MET A 936 -18.90 -10.40 -12.40
C MET A 936 -17.62 -11.17 -12.09
N CYS A 937 -17.67 -12.20 -11.23
CA CYS A 937 -16.53 -13.10 -11.01
C CYS A 937 -16.07 -13.75 -12.32
N GLU A 938 -17.00 -14.28 -13.12
CA GLU A 938 -16.68 -14.92 -14.39
C GLU A 938 -16.05 -13.93 -15.38
N ALA A 939 -16.60 -12.72 -15.47
CA ALA A 939 -16.06 -11.67 -16.34
C ALA A 939 -14.64 -11.23 -15.94
N ILE A 940 -14.33 -11.14 -14.63
CA ILE A 940 -12.99 -10.84 -14.13
C ILE A 940 -11.99 -11.91 -14.60
N LEU A 941 -12.34 -13.19 -14.45
CA LEU A 941 -11.48 -14.31 -14.81
C LEU A 941 -11.32 -14.45 -16.32
N ALA A 942 -12.39 -14.25 -17.09
CA ALA A 942 -12.36 -14.40 -18.54
C ALA A 942 -11.45 -13.36 -19.23
N MET A 943 -11.41 -12.12 -18.72
CA MET A 943 -10.75 -10.97 -19.37
C MET A 943 -9.32 -10.68 -18.87
N SER A 944 -8.66 -11.59 -18.13
CA SER A 944 -7.27 -11.41 -17.70
C SER A 944 -6.36 -12.52 -18.22
N GLY A 945 -5.13 -12.16 -18.60
CA GLY A 945 -4.13 -13.11 -19.07
C GLY A 945 -3.69 -14.10 -17.98
N THR A 946 -3.72 -13.72 -16.69
CA THR A 946 -3.33 -14.64 -15.61
C THR A 946 -4.29 -15.82 -15.45
N THR A 947 -5.54 -15.67 -15.89
CA THR A 947 -6.62 -16.66 -15.76
C THR A 947 -7.15 -17.17 -17.10
N ASN A 948 -6.71 -16.58 -18.22
CA ASN A 948 -7.04 -16.98 -19.58
C ASN A 948 -5.77 -17.05 -20.43
N GLY A 949 -5.31 -18.27 -20.70
CA GLY A 949 -4.05 -18.52 -21.39
C GLY A 949 -4.01 -17.98 -22.82
N LYS A 950 -5.16 -17.83 -23.48
CA LYS A 950 -5.25 -17.22 -24.83
C LYS A 950 -4.88 -15.75 -24.77
N LEU A 951 -5.39 -15.03 -23.77
CA LEU A 951 -5.05 -13.62 -23.54
C LEU A 951 -3.60 -13.44 -23.09
N ALA A 952 -3.07 -14.33 -22.25
CA ALA A 952 -1.64 -14.30 -21.91
C ALA A 952 -0.76 -14.44 -23.16
N ALA A 953 -1.05 -15.43 -24.01
CA ALA A 953 -0.31 -15.64 -25.25
C ALA A 953 -0.39 -14.41 -26.18
N ALA A 954 -1.59 -13.85 -26.38
CA ALA A 954 -1.77 -12.63 -27.17
C ALA A 954 -0.99 -11.43 -26.58
N GLY A 955 -1.01 -11.28 -25.26
CA GLY A 955 -0.27 -10.22 -24.57
C GLY A 955 1.24 -10.35 -24.72
N PHE A 956 1.80 -11.57 -24.66
CA PHE A 956 3.22 -11.77 -24.92
C PHE A 956 3.60 -11.54 -26.37
N VAL A 957 2.74 -11.87 -27.34
CA VAL A 957 2.94 -11.50 -28.76
C VAL A 957 2.98 -9.98 -28.92
N ASP A 958 2.07 -9.25 -28.27
CA ASP A 958 2.08 -7.77 -28.30
C ASP A 958 3.36 -7.21 -27.69
N LEU A 959 3.76 -7.72 -26.52
CA LEU A 959 4.98 -7.30 -25.84
C LEU A 959 6.24 -7.62 -26.66
N GLN A 960 6.33 -8.82 -27.24
CA GLN A 960 7.42 -9.26 -28.13
C GLN A 960 7.59 -8.34 -29.34
N ARG A 961 6.49 -7.85 -29.94
CA ARG A 961 6.60 -6.88 -31.04
C ARG A 961 7.30 -5.59 -30.58
N ARG A 962 6.99 -5.10 -29.39
CA ARG A 962 7.59 -3.86 -28.85
C ARG A 962 9.03 -4.05 -28.43
N THR A 963 9.32 -5.16 -27.76
CA THR A 963 10.64 -5.43 -27.20
C THR A 963 11.60 -6.01 -28.23
N GLY A 964 11.13 -6.73 -29.24
CA GLY A 964 11.96 -7.41 -30.23
C GLY A 964 12.60 -8.72 -29.73
N VAL A 965 12.29 -9.15 -28.51
CA VAL A 965 12.80 -10.40 -27.90
C VAL A 965 11.71 -11.46 -27.84
N VAL A 966 12.10 -12.74 -27.87
CA VAL A 966 11.16 -13.87 -27.83
C VAL A 966 10.51 -13.99 -26.44
N LEU A 967 9.18 -13.91 -26.40
CA LEU A 967 8.34 -13.99 -25.20
C LEU A 967 7.09 -14.85 -25.40
N ASP A 968 6.69 -15.12 -26.64
CA ASP A 968 5.51 -15.94 -26.95
C ASP A 968 5.66 -17.43 -26.55
N ASP A 969 6.88 -17.88 -26.26
CA ASP A 969 7.21 -19.20 -25.74
C ASP A 969 6.86 -19.40 -24.25
N LEU A 970 6.63 -18.30 -23.51
CA LEU A 970 6.37 -18.33 -22.06
C LEU A 970 5.01 -18.92 -21.69
N VAL A 971 4.11 -19.07 -22.67
CA VAL A 971 2.82 -19.71 -22.50
C VAL A 971 2.84 -21.04 -23.25
N GLU A 972 3.05 -22.14 -22.51
CA GLU A 972 2.99 -23.49 -23.05
C GLU A 972 1.68 -23.73 -23.81
N HIS A 973 1.71 -24.47 -24.93
CA HIS A 973 0.54 -24.70 -25.78
C HIS A 973 -0.68 -25.27 -25.02
N THR A 974 -0.45 -26.09 -23.99
CA THR A 974 -1.49 -26.63 -23.11
C THR A 974 -2.10 -25.57 -22.21
N ARG A 975 -1.28 -24.66 -21.67
CA ARG A 975 -1.71 -23.51 -20.86
C ARG A 975 -2.40 -22.45 -21.70
N ALA A 976 -2.02 -22.28 -22.97
CA ALA A 976 -2.67 -21.34 -23.89
C ALA A 976 -4.16 -21.66 -24.14
N GLN A 977 -4.58 -22.92 -23.94
CA GLN A 977 -5.97 -23.37 -24.07
C GLN A 977 -6.73 -23.33 -22.73
N GLN A 978 -6.05 -23.08 -21.61
CA GLN A 978 -6.67 -23.09 -20.29
C GLN A 978 -7.38 -21.77 -20.00
N ARG A 979 -8.61 -21.87 -19.50
CA ARG A 979 -9.39 -20.77 -18.93
C ARG A 979 -9.88 -21.18 -17.55
N ILE A 980 -9.55 -20.39 -16.54
CA ILE A 980 -10.05 -20.58 -15.17
C ILE A 980 -11.46 -19.98 -15.12
N THR A 981 -12.45 -20.79 -14.74
CA THR A 981 -13.84 -20.35 -14.55
C THR A 981 -14.13 -20.12 -13.07
N PHE A 982 -15.21 -19.41 -12.76
CA PHE A 982 -15.62 -19.23 -11.37
C PHE A 982 -15.91 -20.58 -10.68
N ALA A 983 -16.52 -21.53 -11.40
CA ALA A 983 -16.79 -22.87 -10.88
C ALA A 983 -15.51 -23.61 -10.44
N ASP A 984 -14.40 -23.47 -11.19
CA ASP A 984 -13.11 -24.06 -10.81
C ASP A 984 -12.63 -23.50 -9.47
N THR A 985 -12.74 -22.18 -9.28
CA THR A 985 -12.35 -21.49 -8.04
C THR A 985 -13.23 -21.82 -6.83
N GLN A 986 -14.45 -22.31 -7.06
CA GLN A 986 -15.35 -22.82 -6.02
C GLN A 986 -14.97 -24.25 -5.61
N ALA A 987 -14.56 -25.07 -6.57
CA ALA A 987 -14.11 -26.44 -6.32
C ALA A 987 -12.83 -26.45 -5.47
N GLY A 988 -11.86 -25.59 -5.79
CA GLY A 988 -10.60 -25.46 -5.04
C GLY A 988 -9.78 -24.25 -5.47
N PRO A 989 -8.67 -23.94 -4.77
CA PRO A 989 -7.72 -22.94 -5.24
C PRO A 989 -7.11 -23.33 -6.57
N VAL A 990 -7.09 -22.41 -7.54
CA VAL A 990 -6.56 -22.65 -8.89
C VAL A 990 -5.33 -21.79 -9.09
N GLN A 991 -4.23 -22.41 -9.53
CA GLN A 991 -2.99 -21.69 -9.82
C GLN A 991 -3.17 -20.84 -11.09
N VAL A 992 -2.80 -19.56 -11.03
CA VAL A 992 -2.74 -18.68 -12.20
C VAL A 992 -1.57 -19.05 -13.13
N GLY A 993 -1.54 -18.46 -14.33
CA GLY A 993 -0.47 -18.64 -15.30
C GLY A 993 0.41 -17.41 -15.48
N THR A 994 1.58 -17.62 -16.11
CA THR A 994 2.49 -16.56 -16.56
C THR A 994 1.76 -15.58 -17.49
N SER A 995 1.86 -14.29 -17.21
CA SER A 995 1.18 -13.22 -17.97
C SER A 995 2.04 -11.95 -17.94
N PRO A 996 2.04 -11.12 -19.01
CA PRO A 996 2.78 -9.86 -19.03
C PRO A 996 2.16 -8.78 -18.10
N GLU A 997 1.05 -9.07 -17.43
CA GLU A 997 0.52 -8.26 -16.31
C GLU A 997 1.53 -8.20 -15.14
N TRP A 998 2.42 -9.18 -15.04
CA TRP A 998 3.39 -9.34 -13.96
C TRP A 998 4.79 -9.63 -14.51
N SER A 999 5.81 -9.54 -13.64
CA SER A 999 7.21 -9.65 -14.06
C SER A 999 7.87 -11.01 -13.79
N GLY A 1000 7.16 -11.91 -13.10
CA GLY A 1000 7.64 -13.26 -12.78
C GLY A 1000 7.15 -14.34 -13.76
N ILE A 1001 7.93 -15.41 -13.88
CA ILE A 1001 7.64 -16.57 -14.74
C ILE A 1001 7.09 -17.71 -13.86
N GLU A 1002 5.91 -18.22 -14.19
CA GLU A 1002 5.22 -19.35 -13.52
C GLU A 1002 5.15 -20.61 -14.41
N ALA A 1003 6.23 -20.91 -15.13
CA ALA A 1003 6.31 -22.03 -16.09
C ALA A 1003 7.34 -23.10 -15.67
N GLY A 1004 7.18 -24.34 -16.15
CA GLY A 1004 8.16 -25.42 -15.92
C GLY A 1004 8.32 -25.87 -14.46
N GLY A 1005 7.31 -25.69 -13.61
CA GLY A 1005 7.33 -26.12 -12.21
C GLY A 1005 8.06 -25.17 -11.23
N ARG A 1006 8.68 -24.09 -11.72
CA ARG A 1006 9.30 -23.07 -10.86
C ARG A 1006 8.25 -22.31 -10.05
N ARG A 1007 8.68 -21.65 -8.96
CA ARG A 1007 7.85 -20.76 -8.14
C ARG A 1007 8.00 -19.30 -8.60
N TYR A 1008 7.02 -18.48 -8.27
CA TYR A 1008 7.01 -17.08 -8.70
C TYR A 1008 8.12 -16.27 -8.01
N ALA A 1009 8.98 -15.65 -8.81
CA ALA A 1009 9.88 -14.59 -8.37
C ALA A 1009 9.76 -13.41 -9.35
N PRO A 1010 9.70 -12.16 -8.86
CA PRO A 1010 9.50 -10.98 -9.69
C PRO A 1010 10.75 -10.69 -10.52
N PHE A 1011 10.55 -10.02 -11.65
CA PHE A 1011 11.56 -9.60 -12.61
C PHE A 1011 12.43 -10.72 -13.21
N THR A 1012 12.04 -11.99 -13.06
CA THR A 1012 12.68 -13.09 -13.80
C THR A 1012 12.46 -12.90 -15.30
N LEU A 1013 11.32 -12.32 -15.71
CA LEU A 1013 11.09 -11.91 -17.11
C LEU A 1013 12.13 -10.88 -17.56
N ASN A 1014 12.45 -9.89 -16.73
CA ASN A 1014 13.39 -8.84 -17.06
C ASN A 1014 14.81 -9.40 -17.24
N VAL A 1015 15.26 -10.20 -16.28
CA VAL A 1015 16.62 -10.74 -16.24
C VAL A 1015 16.83 -11.86 -17.26
N GLU A 1016 15.88 -12.79 -17.39
CA GLU A 1016 16.04 -13.99 -18.22
C GLU A 1016 15.58 -13.80 -19.67
N ARG A 1017 14.72 -12.81 -19.94
CA ARG A 1017 14.19 -12.52 -21.29
C ARG A 1017 14.50 -11.10 -21.77
N ALA A 1018 15.39 -10.37 -21.09
CA ALA A 1018 15.84 -9.04 -21.48
C ALA A 1018 14.69 -8.01 -21.68
N LYS A 1019 13.59 -8.18 -20.95
CA LYS A 1019 12.46 -7.23 -20.92
C LYS A 1019 12.84 -6.04 -20.03
N PRO A 1020 12.75 -4.77 -20.50
CA PRO A 1020 13.13 -3.64 -19.67
C PRO A 1020 12.22 -3.42 -18.46
N TRP A 1021 12.79 -2.85 -17.40
CA TRP A 1021 12.03 -2.17 -16.36
C TRP A 1021 11.40 -0.90 -16.94
N HIS A 1022 10.28 -0.43 -16.37
CA HIS A 1022 9.58 0.74 -16.90
C HIS A 1022 10.18 2.03 -16.33
N THR A 1023 11.50 2.16 -16.43
CA THR A 1023 12.27 3.29 -15.93
C THR A 1023 12.89 4.07 -17.09
N LEU A 1024 13.35 5.28 -16.82
CA LEU A 1024 14.02 6.15 -17.78
C LEU A 1024 15.13 5.40 -18.55
N THR A 1025 15.98 4.65 -17.85
CA THR A 1025 17.09 3.89 -18.46
C THR A 1025 16.66 2.50 -18.95
N GLY A 1026 15.46 2.03 -18.61
CA GLY A 1026 15.03 0.65 -18.80
C GLY A 1026 15.60 -0.35 -17.80
N ARG A 1027 16.46 0.10 -16.86
CA ARG A 1027 17.18 -0.72 -15.88
C ARG A 1027 16.76 -0.36 -14.45
N GLN A 1028 17.31 -1.05 -13.47
CA GLN A 1028 17.11 -0.79 -12.04
C GLN A 1028 17.91 0.46 -11.62
N HIS A 1029 17.26 1.46 -11.00
CA HIS A 1029 17.87 2.77 -10.72
C HIS A 1029 18.54 2.86 -9.36
N PHE A 1030 19.78 3.36 -9.35
CA PHE A 1030 20.43 3.96 -8.19
C PHE A 1030 20.27 5.50 -8.22
N PHE A 1031 20.28 6.10 -9.41
CA PHE A 1031 20.25 7.55 -9.61
C PHE A 1031 18.91 8.06 -10.10
N LEU A 1032 18.38 9.12 -9.47
CA LEU A 1032 17.14 9.80 -9.85
C LEU A 1032 17.45 11.27 -10.10
N ASP A 1033 17.16 11.78 -11.31
CA ASP A 1033 17.62 13.09 -11.74
C ASP A 1033 16.49 14.13 -11.92
N HIS A 1034 15.27 13.84 -11.47
CA HIS A 1034 14.19 14.84 -11.47
C HIS A 1034 14.50 16.01 -10.51
N ASP A 1035 14.17 17.25 -10.90
CA ASP A 1035 14.55 18.46 -10.15
C ASP A 1035 14.15 18.45 -8.66
N TRP A 1036 12.98 17.90 -8.32
CA TRP A 1036 12.55 17.80 -6.93
C TRP A 1036 13.28 16.72 -6.13
N LEU A 1037 13.85 15.70 -6.80
CA LEU A 1037 14.73 14.72 -6.15
C LEU A 1037 16.11 15.33 -5.91
N ILE A 1038 16.60 16.16 -6.84
CA ILE A 1038 17.82 16.97 -6.67
C ILE A 1038 17.64 17.95 -5.51
N GLU A 1039 16.52 18.68 -5.46
CA GLU A 1039 16.20 19.61 -4.37
C GLU A 1039 16.20 18.92 -3.00
N MET A 1040 15.67 17.69 -2.92
CA MET A 1040 15.68 16.91 -1.68
C MET A 1040 17.05 16.30 -1.35
N GLY A 1041 18.01 16.29 -2.28
CA GLY A 1041 19.30 15.59 -2.10
C GLY A 1041 19.19 14.07 -2.14
N GLU A 1042 18.18 13.55 -2.84
CA GLU A 1042 17.82 12.13 -2.87
C GLU A 1042 18.14 11.49 -4.23
N GLN A 1043 19.11 12.04 -4.95
CA GLN A 1043 19.54 11.48 -6.24
C GLN A 1043 20.10 10.05 -6.07
N LEU A 1044 20.83 9.77 -5.00
CA LEU A 1044 21.44 8.45 -4.70
C LEU A 1044 20.84 7.85 -3.41
N PRO A 1045 21.03 6.53 -3.15
CA PRO A 1045 20.77 5.98 -1.82
C PRO A 1045 21.57 6.74 -0.77
N ILE A 1046 20.87 7.21 0.26
CA ILE A 1046 21.43 8.07 1.31
C ILE A 1046 20.72 7.79 2.63
N TYR A 1047 21.43 7.97 3.74
CA TYR A 1047 20.80 7.93 5.06
C TYR A 1047 20.19 9.30 5.39
N ARG A 1048 18.92 9.29 5.79
CA ARG A 1048 18.24 10.40 6.45
C ARG A 1048 17.71 9.95 7.80
N PRO A 1049 17.96 10.71 8.89
CA PRO A 1049 17.44 10.35 10.20
C PRO A 1049 15.91 10.50 10.25
N PRO A 1050 15.23 9.86 11.22
CA PRO A 1050 13.83 10.16 11.52
C PRO A 1050 13.59 11.66 11.68
N LEU A 1051 12.37 12.12 11.36
CA LEU A 1051 12.05 13.53 11.53
C LEU A 1051 12.24 14.01 12.97
N ASP A 1052 12.85 15.18 13.10
CA ASP A 1052 13.02 15.87 14.36
C ASP A 1052 11.74 16.65 14.70
N MET A 1053 10.90 16.02 15.53
CA MET A 1053 9.62 16.60 15.95
C MET A 1053 9.80 17.79 16.90
N ALA A 1054 10.95 17.92 17.56
CA ALA A 1054 11.25 19.08 18.39
C ALA A 1054 11.57 20.29 17.53
N LEU A 1055 12.37 20.11 16.47
CA LEU A 1055 12.67 21.17 15.52
C LEU A 1055 11.43 21.58 14.71
N LEU A 1056 10.66 20.60 14.21
CA LEU A 1056 9.54 20.88 13.31
C LEU A 1056 8.30 21.43 14.04
N PHE A 1057 8.05 21.02 15.29
CA PHE A 1057 6.80 21.32 16.00
C PHE A 1057 6.98 21.80 17.45
N GLY A 1058 8.20 21.92 17.95
CA GLY A 1058 8.45 22.26 19.35
C GLY A 1058 8.03 21.17 20.34
N GLU A 1059 7.91 19.91 19.90
CA GLU A 1059 7.69 18.78 20.82
C GLU A 1059 8.93 18.58 21.72
N PRO A 1060 8.80 18.06 22.95
CA PRO A 1060 9.97 17.76 23.77
C PRO A 1060 10.82 16.64 23.14
N GLU A 1061 12.12 16.64 23.40
CA GLU A 1061 13.02 15.57 22.97
C GLU A 1061 12.66 14.22 23.63
N ILE A 1062 12.98 13.11 22.96
CA ILE A 1062 12.77 11.76 23.50
C ILE A 1062 13.57 11.59 24.79
N GLY A 1063 12.92 11.02 25.81
CA GLY A 1063 13.48 10.85 27.15
C GLY A 1063 13.28 12.07 28.06
N ALA A 1064 12.85 13.22 27.55
CA ALA A 1064 12.51 14.38 28.37
C ALA A 1064 11.42 14.03 29.39
N ARG A 1065 11.60 14.49 30.63
CA ARG A 1065 10.68 14.26 31.75
C ARG A 1065 10.06 15.57 32.20
N SER A 1066 8.79 15.50 32.55
CA SER A 1066 8.08 16.59 33.24
C SER A 1066 7.23 16.02 34.37
N GLU A 1067 6.57 16.87 35.15
CA GLU A 1067 5.57 16.44 36.14
C GLU A 1067 4.41 15.63 35.51
N LEU A 1068 4.27 15.73 34.19
CA LEU A 1068 3.19 15.14 33.42
C LEU A 1068 3.57 13.82 32.75
N GLY A 1069 4.84 13.37 32.73
CA GLY A 1069 5.21 12.09 32.10
C GLY A 1069 6.61 12.05 31.50
N ILE A 1070 6.80 11.16 30.53
CA ILE A 1070 8.03 11.00 29.74
C ILE A 1070 7.73 11.05 28.24
N THR A 1071 8.59 11.69 27.46
CA THR A 1071 8.48 11.71 25.99
C THR A 1071 9.12 10.47 25.38
N VAL A 1072 8.40 9.83 24.46
CA VAL A 1072 8.77 8.55 23.84
C VAL A 1072 8.48 8.57 22.35
N ARG A 1073 9.24 7.79 21.57
CA ARG A 1073 8.89 7.47 20.18
C ARG A 1073 7.64 6.60 20.16
N TYR A 1074 6.66 6.98 19.34
CA TYR A 1074 5.37 6.32 19.25
C TYR A 1074 5.28 5.47 17.98
N LEU A 1075 5.41 4.15 18.11
CA LEU A 1075 5.28 3.23 16.97
C LEU A 1075 3.97 2.45 17.00
N THR A 1076 3.51 2.09 15.80
CA THR A 1076 2.23 1.40 15.60
C THR A 1076 2.38 0.14 14.72
N PRO A 1077 3.16 -0.87 15.14
CA PRO A 1077 3.28 -2.12 14.39
C PRO A 1077 1.93 -2.87 14.35
N HIS A 1078 1.73 -3.77 13.39
CA HIS A 1078 0.44 -4.47 13.25
C HIS A 1078 0.24 -5.54 14.34
N SER A 1079 -1.00 -5.67 14.80
CA SER A 1079 -1.40 -6.49 15.96
C SER A 1079 -1.36 -8.00 15.66
N LYS A 1080 -1.11 -8.79 16.71
CA LYS A 1080 -1.27 -10.26 16.70
C LYS A 1080 -2.72 -10.70 16.83
N TRP A 1081 -3.54 -9.88 17.47
CA TRP A 1081 -4.90 -10.19 17.90
C TRP A 1081 -5.98 -9.53 17.03
N SER A 1082 -5.57 -8.85 15.97
CA SER A 1082 -6.48 -8.23 15.02
C SER A 1082 -5.82 -8.14 13.66
N ILE A 1083 -6.61 -8.02 12.60
CA ILE A 1083 -6.12 -7.56 11.31
C ILE A 1083 -6.62 -6.13 11.16
N HIS A 1084 -5.72 -5.16 11.38
CA HIS A 1084 -6.11 -3.77 11.57
C HIS A 1084 -7.14 -3.66 12.72
N SER A 1085 -8.25 -2.97 12.52
CA SER A 1085 -9.37 -2.93 13.48
C SER A 1085 -10.30 -4.15 13.40
N GLU A 1086 -10.21 -4.97 12.35
CA GLU A 1086 -10.99 -6.20 12.24
C GLU A 1086 -10.54 -7.19 13.30
N TYR A 1087 -11.48 -7.88 13.93
CA TYR A 1087 -11.27 -8.76 15.09
C TYR A 1087 -10.90 -8.07 16.41
N GLN A 1088 -10.71 -6.75 16.44
CA GLN A 1088 -10.41 -6.06 17.71
C GLN A 1088 -11.59 -6.10 18.68
N ASP A 1089 -12.83 -6.08 18.17
CA ASP A 1089 -14.06 -6.21 18.94
C ASP A 1089 -14.53 -7.68 19.10
N ASN A 1090 -13.80 -8.64 18.51
CA ASN A 1090 -14.12 -10.05 18.60
C ASN A 1090 -13.79 -10.59 20.00
N LEU A 1091 -14.78 -11.20 20.65
CA LEU A 1091 -14.64 -11.67 22.04
C LEU A 1091 -13.50 -12.68 22.22
N LEU A 1092 -13.26 -13.57 21.26
CA LEU A 1092 -12.18 -14.56 21.34
C LEU A 1092 -10.81 -13.87 21.32
N MET A 1093 -10.62 -12.89 20.42
CA MET A 1093 -9.37 -12.13 20.35
C MET A 1093 -9.17 -11.21 21.56
N LEU A 1094 -10.24 -10.59 22.06
CA LEU A 1094 -10.20 -9.80 23.30
C LEU A 1094 -9.77 -10.67 24.50
N THR A 1095 -10.29 -11.91 24.56
CA THR A 1095 -9.99 -12.86 25.64
C THR A 1095 -8.55 -13.39 25.57
N LEU A 1096 -8.05 -13.69 24.36
CA LEU A 1096 -6.66 -14.14 24.15
C LEU A 1096 -5.63 -13.02 24.34
N SER A 1097 -6.06 -11.76 24.23
CA SER A 1097 -5.21 -10.59 24.41
C SER A 1097 -5.31 -10.05 25.83
N ARG A 1098 -5.68 -8.77 25.99
CA ARG A 1098 -5.85 -8.11 27.28
C ARG A 1098 -7.22 -7.43 27.41
N GLY A 1099 -8.20 -7.73 26.55
CA GLY A 1099 -9.57 -7.21 26.70
C GLY A 1099 -9.77 -5.72 26.37
N GLY A 1100 -8.92 -5.14 25.53
CA GLY A 1100 -9.04 -3.74 25.07
C GLY A 1100 -7.70 -3.10 24.71
N PRO A 1101 -7.66 -1.78 24.44
CA PRO A 1101 -6.45 -1.09 24.02
C PRO A 1101 -5.31 -1.15 25.04
N THR A 1102 -4.09 -1.34 24.53
CA THR A 1102 -2.85 -1.43 25.31
C THR A 1102 -1.69 -0.72 24.63
N ILE A 1103 -0.85 -0.05 25.44
CA ILE A 1103 0.43 0.54 25.03
C ILE A 1103 1.55 -0.25 25.68
N TRP A 1104 2.48 -0.76 24.88
CA TRP A 1104 3.64 -1.50 25.34
C TRP A 1104 4.81 -0.56 25.61
N MET A 1105 5.52 -0.77 26.71
CA MET A 1105 6.66 0.05 27.11
C MET A 1105 7.73 -0.76 27.86
N SER A 1106 8.94 -0.22 27.91
CA SER A 1106 10.05 -0.80 28.66
C SER A 1106 9.82 -0.73 30.18
N PRO A 1107 10.40 -1.65 30.97
CA PRO A 1107 10.41 -1.51 32.43
C PRO A 1107 11.07 -0.20 32.88
N SER A 1108 12.18 0.21 32.24
CA SER A 1108 12.89 1.45 32.54
C SER A 1108 11.99 2.68 32.41
N ASP A 1109 11.22 2.79 31.33
CA ASP A 1109 10.30 3.92 31.14
C ASP A 1109 9.10 3.84 32.09
N ALA A 1110 8.58 2.64 32.34
CA ALA A 1110 7.49 2.43 33.28
C ALA A 1110 7.86 2.88 34.70
N ASP A 1111 9.07 2.54 35.16
CA ASP A 1111 9.59 2.93 36.47
C ASP A 1111 9.74 4.45 36.60
N LYS A 1112 10.21 5.14 35.55
CA LYS A 1112 10.37 6.62 35.53
C LYS A 1112 9.05 7.37 35.71
N ILE A 1113 7.91 6.77 35.38
CA ILE A 1113 6.57 7.37 35.51
C ILE A 1113 5.65 6.57 36.45
N GLU A 1114 6.22 5.67 37.26
CA GLU A 1114 5.54 4.87 38.29
C GLU A 1114 4.37 4.03 37.76
N VAL A 1115 4.45 3.58 36.51
CA VAL A 1115 3.45 2.73 35.85
C VAL A 1115 3.76 1.26 36.14
N ARG A 1116 2.73 0.51 36.57
CA ARG A 1116 2.80 -0.96 36.67
C ARG A 1116 2.14 -1.60 35.46
N ASP A 1117 2.43 -2.87 35.24
CA ASP A 1117 1.75 -3.63 34.19
C ASP A 1117 0.22 -3.57 34.37
N ASN A 1118 -0.49 -3.30 33.28
CA ASN A 1118 -1.93 -3.14 33.21
C ASN A 1118 -2.52 -1.88 33.90
N ASP A 1119 -1.70 -0.97 34.45
CA ASP A 1119 -2.17 0.36 34.89
C ASP A 1119 -2.73 1.15 33.70
N TRP A 1120 -3.68 2.04 33.96
CA TRP A 1120 -4.15 2.98 32.95
C TRP A 1120 -3.12 4.07 32.70
N VAL A 1121 -2.84 4.31 31.42
CA VAL A 1121 -1.95 5.35 30.94
C VAL A 1121 -2.67 6.25 29.93
N GLU A 1122 -2.22 7.50 29.86
CA GLU A 1122 -2.66 8.46 28.87
C GLU A 1122 -1.44 8.93 28.07
N ALA A 1123 -1.55 8.88 26.75
CA ALA A 1123 -0.55 9.39 25.81
C ALA A 1123 -1.12 10.63 25.12
N VAL A 1124 -0.33 11.69 25.07
CA VAL A 1124 -0.75 13.03 24.62
C VAL A 1124 0.34 13.66 23.77
N ASN A 1125 -0.04 14.28 22.66
CA ASN A 1125 0.82 15.21 21.91
C ASN A 1125 -0.04 16.35 21.32
N ARG A 1126 0.52 17.14 20.40
CA ARG A 1126 -0.22 18.24 19.74
C ARG A 1126 -1.46 17.77 18.96
N ASN A 1127 -1.48 16.53 18.47
CA ASN A 1127 -2.56 16.05 17.61
C ASN A 1127 -3.81 15.64 18.41
N GLY A 1128 -3.63 15.05 19.59
CA GLY A 1128 -4.75 14.53 20.37
C GLY A 1128 -4.33 13.69 21.57
N VAL A 1129 -5.22 12.77 21.97
CA VAL A 1129 -5.07 11.99 23.22
C VAL A 1129 -5.54 10.55 23.03
N VAL A 1130 -4.77 9.61 23.56
CA VAL A 1130 -5.14 8.18 23.64
C VAL A 1130 -5.10 7.72 25.10
N VAL A 1131 -6.08 6.89 25.48
CA VAL A 1131 -6.14 6.26 26.80
C VAL A 1131 -6.16 4.75 26.63
N ALA A 1132 -5.22 4.06 27.27
CA ALA A 1132 -5.02 2.63 27.15
C ALA A 1132 -4.43 2.05 28.44
N ARG A 1133 -4.29 0.72 28.52
CA ARG A 1133 -3.54 0.08 29.63
C ARG A 1133 -2.10 -0.18 29.24
N ALA A 1134 -1.19 -0.10 30.21
CA ALA A 1134 0.22 -0.42 29.98
C ALA A 1134 0.43 -1.92 29.80
N THR A 1135 1.34 -2.30 28.90
CA THR A 1135 1.95 -3.62 28.86
C THR A 1135 3.45 -3.45 29.06
N VAL A 1136 3.92 -3.70 30.27
CA VAL A 1136 5.33 -3.50 30.64
C VAL A 1136 6.12 -4.76 30.28
N SER A 1137 7.13 -4.65 29.41
CA SER A 1137 7.84 -5.83 28.89
C SER A 1137 9.30 -5.55 28.56
N HIS A 1138 10.19 -6.45 28.99
CA HIS A 1138 11.63 -6.40 28.70
C HIS A 1138 11.99 -6.45 27.21
N ARG A 1139 11.07 -6.88 26.33
CA ARG A 1139 11.33 -6.87 24.88
C ARG A 1139 11.37 -5.46 24.30
N MET A 1140 10.76 -4.50 24.99
CA MET A 1140 10.65 -3.12 24.53
C MET A 1140 11.94 -2.35 24.86
N PRO A 1141 12.57 -1.68 23.87
CA PRO A 1141 13.69 -0.79 24.14
C PRO A 1141 13.23 0.47 24.88
N GLU A 1142 14.13 1.05 25.67
CA GLU A 1142 13.90 2.33 26.35
C GLU A 1142 13.68 3.48 25.35
N GLY A 1143 12.81 4.43 25.69
CA GLY A 1143 12.48 5.59 24.86
C GLY A 1143 11.48 5.30 23.74
N THR A 1144 10.97 4.07 23.62
CA THR A 1144 10.02 3.65 22.57
C THR A 1144 8.80 2.97 23.17
N VAL A 1145 7.61 3.31 22.65
CA VAL A 1145 6.35 2.63 23.00
C VAL A 1145 5.64 2.12 21.76
N PHE A 1146 4.97 0.97 21.89
CA PHE A 1146 4.11 0.43 20.83
C PHE A 1146 2.64 0.52 21.23
N LEU A 1147 1.84 1.21 20.43
CA LEU A 1147 0.40 0.96 20.38
C LEU A 1147 0.10 0.22 19.09
N TYR A 1148 -0.10 -1.10 19.18
CA TYR A 1148 -0.35 -1.92 18.00
C TYR A 1148 -1.48 -1.34 17.13
N HIS A 1149 -1.25 -1.29 15.82
CA HIS A 1149 -2.09 -0.60 14.85
C HIS A 1149 -3.58 -0.95 15.00
N ALA A 1150 -4.41 0.11 14.93
CA ALA A 1150 -5.86 0.02 14.82
C ALA A 1150 -6.59 -0.65 16.00
N GLN A 1151 -6.11 -0.41 17.23
CA GLN A 1151 -6.95 -0.57 18.42
C GLN A 1151 -8.08 0.48 18.40
N ASP A 1152 -9.27 0.05 17.94
CA ASP A 1152 -10.46 0.90 17.81
C ASP A 1152 -10.94 1.42 19.19
N ARG A 1153 -11.66 2.55 19.19
CA ARG A 1153 -12.08 3.27 20.41
C ARG A 1153 -13.45 2.85 20.96
N LEU A 1154 -13.97 1.71 20.51
CA LEU A 1154 -15.31 1.23 20.86
C LEU A 1154 -15.34 0.32 22.09
N VAL A 1155 -14.26 -0.41 22.36
CA VAL A 1155 -14.19 -1.42 23.44
C VAL A 1155 -13.14 -1.01 24.46
N GLY A 1156 -13.53 -0.91 25.74
CA GLY A 1156 -12.57 -0.73 26.83
C GLY A 1156 -11.79 0.59 26.79
N VAL A 1157 -12.41 1.68 26.33
CA VAL A 1157 -11.79 3.02 26.27
C VAL A 1157 -12.52 3.98 27.22
N PRO A 1158 -11.87 4.46 28.30
CA PRO A 1158 -12.48 5.38 29.23
C PRO A 1158 -12.38 6.83 28.77
N ARG A 1159 -12.92 7.75 29.57
CA ARG A 1159 -12.73 9.19 29.38
C ARG A 1159 -11.29 9.61 29.71
N SER A 1160 -10.74 10.46 28.85
CA SER A 1160 -9.46 11.13 29.00
C SER A 1160 -9.48 12.14 30.14
N GLU A 1161 -8.40 12.21 30.92
CA GLU A 1161 -8.22 13.24 31.95
C GLU A 1161 -7.88 14.59 31.31
N THR A 1162 -7.19 14.57 30.16
CA THR A 1162 -6.82 15.78 29.42
C THR A 1162 -8.04 16.47 28.80
N THR A 1163 -9.00 15.71 28.27
CA THR A 1163 -10.10 16.30 27.47
C THR A 1163 -11.49 16.11 28.08
N SER A 1164 -11.64 15.27 29.11
CA SER A 1164 -12.93 14.81 29.65
C SER A 1164 -13.86 14.12 28.64
N ARG A 1165 -13.37 13.84 27.43
CA ARG A 1165 -14.06 13.10 26.36
C ARG A 1165 -13.54 11.66 26.33
N ARG A 1166 -14.23 10.76 25.62
CA ARG A 1166 -13.74 9.40 25.34
C ARG A 1166 -12.32 9.48 24.76
N GLY A 1167 -11.39 8.65 25.24
CA GLY A 1167 -10.06 8.52 24.64
C GLY A 1167 -10.13 8.28 23.12
N GLY A 1168 -9.13 8.78 22.39
CA GLY A 1168 -9.03 8.61 20.95
C GLY A 1168 -8.56 7.21 20.54
N ALA A 1169 -8.56 6.95 19.24
CA ALA A 1169 -7.88 5.79 18.64
C ALA A 1169 -6.39 6.08 18.44
N HIS A 1170 -5.58 5.08 18.09
CA HIS A 1170 -4.13 5.22 17.91
C HIS A 1170 -3.69 6.39 16.98
N ASN A 1171 -4.47 6.71 15.93
CA ASN A 1171 -4.20 7.82 15.01
C ASN A 1171 -4.64 9.21 15.52
N SER A 1172 -5.13 9.30 16.76
CA SER A 1172 -5.38 10.59 17.41
C SER A 1172 -4.08 11.28 17.79
N LEU A 1173 -2.98 10.52 17.87
CA LEU A 1173 -1.63 11.05 18.10
C LEU A 1173 -0.86 11.30 16.80
N THR A 1174 -1.37 10.91 15.63
CA THR A 1174 -0.66 11.05 14.35
C THR A 1174 -1.21 12.22 13.53
N ARG A 1175 -0.45 12.69 12.56
CA ARG A 1175 -0.87 13.63 11.51
C ARG A 1175 -0.17 13.29 10.21
N LEU A 1176 -0.74 13.69 9.08
CA LEU A 1176 -0.14 13.54 7.77
C LEU A 1176 1.00 14.52 7.57
N LEU A 1177 2.12 14.00 7.10
CA LEU A 1177 3.29 14.76 6.64
C LEU A 1177 3.57 14.30 5.22
N ILE A 1178 3.53 15.21 4.25
CA ILE A 1178 3.71 14.87 2.83
C ILE A 1178 5.14 15.19 2.43
N LYS A 1179 5.83 14.18 1.89
CA LYS A 1179 7.19 14.33 1.36
C LYS A 1179 7.14 14.92 -0.06
N PRO A 1180 7.83 16.05 -0.33
CA PRO A 1180 7.82 16.68 -1.66
C PRO A 1180 8.23 15.75 -2.80
N SER A 1181 9.25 14.90 -2.60
CA SER A 1181 9.71 13.97 -3.65
C SER A 1181 8.67 12.93 -4.07
N HIS A 1182 7.56 12.76 -3.34
CA HIS A 1182 6.47 11.86 -3.70
C HIS A 1182 5.36 12.54 -4.53
N LEU A 1183 5.47 13.84 -4.78
CA LEU A 1183 4.51 14.64 -5.58
C LEU A 1183 4.94 14.83 -7.04
N VAL A 1184 6.10 14.29 -7.43
CA VAL A 1184 6.65 14.38 -8.79
C VAL A 1184 5.81 13.61 -9.81
N GLY A 1185 5.84 14.02 -11.08
CA GLY A 1185 5.03 13.39 -12.13
C GLY A 1185 5.50 13.72 -13.55
N GLY A 1186 4.96 12.99 -14.53
CA GLY A 1186 5.23 13.22 -15.96
C GLY A 1186 6.69 13.00 -16.37
N TYR A 1187 7.42 12.12 -15.67
CA TYR A 1187 8.81 11.82 -15.96
C TYR A 1187 9.15 10.34 -15.79
N ALA A 1188 9.01 9.55 -16.87
CA ALA A 1188 9.26 8.12 -16.90
C ALA A 1188 8.56 7.39 -15.74
N GLN A 1189 9.31 6.63 -14.93
CA GLN A 1189 8.77 5.94 -13.74
C GLN A 1189 8.24 6.89 -12.65
N LEU A 1190 8.61 8.17 -12.69
CA LEU A 1190 8.10 9.20 -11.80
C LEU A 1190 6.86 9.85 -12.44
N SER A 1191 5.85 9.03 -12.70
CA SER A 1191 4.55 9.43 -13.27
C SER A 1191 3.41 8.74 -12.51
N PHE A 1192 2.23 9.36 -12.46
CA PHE A 1192 1.15 8.83 -11.64
C PHE A 1192 0.49 7.60 -12.27
N ALA A 1193 0.13 6.62 -11.45
CA ALA A 1193 -0.97 5.70 -11.73
C ALA A 1193 -1.63 5.33 -10.40
N PHE A 1194 -2.87 4.87 -10.44
CA PHE A 1194 -3.64 4.62 -9.22
C PHE A 1194 -2.99 3.56 -8.33
N ASN A 1195 -2.61 3.94 -7.11
CA ASN A 1195 -1.78 3.18 -6.15
C ASN A 1195 -0.30 2.96 -6.54
N TYR A 1196 0.14 3.37 -7.73
CA TYR A 1196 1.52 3.20 -8.19
C TYR A 1196 2.48 4.23 -7.58
N LEU A 1197 2.15 5.52 -7.64
CA LEU A 1197 2.98 6.60 -7.13
C LEU A 1197 2.11 7.67 -6.48
N GLY A 1198 2.56 8.16 -5.32
CA GLY A 1198 1.93 9.26 -4.61
C GLY A 1198 2.48 9.40 -3.18
N PRO A 1199 2.19 10.51 -2.49
CA PRO A 1199 2.60 10.70 -1.09
C PRO A 1199 2.06 9.60 -0.18
N THR A 1200 2.87 9.16 0.78
CA THR A 1200 2.52 8.07 1.69
C THR A 1200 2.02 8.59 3.03
N GLY A 1201 1.10 7.86 3.67
CA GLY A 1201 0.58 8.21 5.00
C GLY A 1201 1.50 7.74 6.15
N ASN A 1202 2.78 8.13 6.13
CA ASN A 1202 3.77 7.73 7.14
C ASN A 1202 3.41 8.27 8.55
N GLN A 1203 3.89 7.59 9.60
CA GLN A 1203 3.54 7.97 10.99
C GLN A 1203 4.55 7.54 12.07
N ARG A 1204 5.62 6.80 11.73
CA ARG A 1204 6.53 6.23 12.74
C ARG A 1204 7.52 7.24 13.33
N ASP A 1205 7.65 8.39 12.71
CA ASP A 1205 8.44 9.52 13.21
C ASP A 1205 7.81 10.19 14.44
N GLU A 1206 6.54 9.93 14.73
CA GLU A 1206 5.80 10.65 15.77
C GLU A 1206 6.36 10.42 17.19
N VAL A 1207 6.27 11.47 18.01
CA VAL A 1207 6.64 11.44 19.43
C VAL A 1207 5.42 11.79 20.28
N THR A 1208 5.38 11.27 21.50
CA THR A 1208 4.29 11.56 22.43
C THR A 1208 4.78 11.55 23.87
N MET A 1209 4.10 12.29 24.74
CA MET A 1209 4.29 12.20 26.17
C MET A 1209 3.33 11.17 26.75
N ILE A 1210 3.86 10.21 27.52
CA ILE A 1210 3.08 9.16 28.18
C ILE A 1210 3.14 9.31 29.70
N ARG A 1211 1.99 9.07 30.35
CA ARG A 1211 1.83 9.23 31.79
C ARG A 1211 0.89 8.22 32.43
N LYS A 1212 1.06 8.01 33.73
CA LYS A 1212 0.09 7.29 34.55
C LYS A 1212 -1.18 8.11 34.75
N ARG A 1213 -2.35 7.48 34.56
CA ARG A 1213 -3.65 8.06 34.88
C ARG A 1213 -3.89 8.05 36.39
N ARG A 1214 -4.41 9.15 36.98
CA ARG A 1214 -4.49 9.33 38.44
C ARG A 1214 -5.90 9.18 39.04
N GLN A 1215 -6.96 9.35 38.24
CA GLN A 1215 -8.36 9.34 38.67
C GLN A 1215 -9.04 7.97 38.58
N LYS A 1216 -10.24 7.84 39.18
CA LYS A 1216 -11.14 6.70 38.98
C LYS A 1216 -11.52 6.58 37.49
N VAL A 1217 -11.67 5.35 37.00
CA VAL A 1217 -11.97 5.07 35.59
C VAL A 1217 -13.46 5.21 35.35
N ASP A 1218 -13.83 6.17 34.50
CA ASP A 1218 -15.20 6.41 34.04
C ASP A 1218 -15.27 6.23 32.52
N TYR A 1219 -16.34 5.62 32.01
CA TYR A 1219 -16.51 5.30 30.58
C TYR A 1219 -17.35 6.32 29.84
#